data_AF-A0AAD7E1D8-F1
#
_entry.id   AF-A0AAD7E1D8-F1
#
_cell.length_a   1.000
_cell.length_b   1.000
_cell.length_c   1.000
_cell.angle_alpha   90.00
_cell.angle_beta   90.00
_cell.angle_gamma   90.00
#
_symmetry.space_group_name_H-M   'P 1'
#
loop_
_entity.id
_entity.type
_entity.pdbx_description
1 polymer ?
#
loop_
_entity_poly.entity_id
_entity_poly.type
_entity_poly.pdbx_seq_one_letter_code
_entity_poly.pdbx_strand_id
1 'polypeptide(L)'
;MQRSSTEESEATAFRGLDSEKEGGTAYFWQKDAEEQEGATRKAGEEKDKDHGLSAIFSTLTTVLGSTGKAIKFLSRKYEEDPTLSPHLNDVARLRRCNALTPEELAFLDACTRRIATEGSLTRFLELSEGEAIDQRDVPIIALGGSGGGMRANLGYITTFIAFQELGLWPNITYLAGVSGACWAIATMYTLPLAPPLTVPLSAHPLLDHFKEIVGTHPLSTKGVNRVSEAQGGTEALLGPLSAKHAAGQEVCIIDLYSTLTSSYFWLLGSSEGKGRVEPASLKWTRAFANGGLAEGMEPFPMLTAVRHERPWRDWKSKEEPFADHETSNSLEHADNNAWWQWFEMNPVEIGSEELEGWVPTWAFGRMFDKGVSTQNLPEHSLALLLGLATAAPAAPLSAFLGTIWRNLPQNAFGSMLRRITQTVSKEVGDERMDKIDGMNPVHAGNQANPFFGAEKAPNRGNGFENAPRLHLVDSGMANNLPTHVFLHPARDTDVMILFDASSDVQKGAAIARINEFGATKGMTFTPRVEYPPLPSLEQVPSSDPKEKGKTVPVQLSAEDLAARFEGRYAQILDGRATNLVPGHEGVVYNDKHQPQAWRDVLLVYLPLLPNAVNPTYDPSTAPFSSSYNLVWTPDEVDSIYKTTFENVRNGLATIKLAVREAYERRRAARMAGTPNPVEVARANVARPDGSMDYYIAPVTVQTEDTGVRPWMES
;
A
#
# COMPACT_ATOMS: atom_id res chain seq x y z
N MET A 1 37.98 12.38 53.27
CA MET A 1 38.84 11.33 53.89
C MET A 1 38.40 9.96 53.36
N GLN A 2 39.06 8.87 53.77
CA GLN A 2 38.81 7.47 53.36
C GLN A 2 37.32 7.06 53.50
N ARG A 3 36.75 6.15 52.67
CA ARG A 3 36.97 4.67 52.56
C ARG A 3 36.90 3.97 53.93
N SER A 4 36.19 2.86 54.13
CA SER A 4 35.18 2.11 53.34
C SER A 4 34.27 1.36 54.35
N SER A 5 33.80 0.10 54.30
CA SER A 5 33.87 -1.09 53.41
C SER A 5 32.92 -2.19 53.97
N THR A 6 32.56 -3.22 53.17
CA THR A 6 32.19 -4.63 53.58
C THR A 6 30.95 -4.84 54.49
N GLU A 7 30.17 -5.94 54.45
CA GLU A 7 30.09 -7.19 53.63
C GLU A 7 28.70 -7.88 53.84
N GLU A 8 28.26 -8.72 52.88
CA GLU A 8 27.46 -10.00 52.96
C GLU A 8 26.25 -10.17 53.96
N SER A 9 25.31 -11.14 53.87
CA SER A 9 25.12 -12.37 53.05
C SER A 9 23.62 -12.76 52.83
N GLU A 10 23.36 -13.45 51.72
CA GLU A 10 22.31 -14.44 51.35
C GLU A 10 21.06 -14.82 52.22
N ALA A 11 19.90 -14.85 51.51
CA ALA A 11 18.92 -15.97 51.33
C ALA A 11 18.00 -16.56 52.44
N THR A 12 16.67 -16.49 52.18
CA THR A 12 15.59 -17.52 52.35
C THR A 12 14.27 -16.96 51.75
N ALA A 13 13.55 -17.58 50.80
CA ALA A 13 12.74 -18.82 50.79
C ALA A 13 11.46 -18.74 51.67
N PHE A 14 10.23 -19.14 51.28
CA PHE A 14 9.68 -19.78 50.05
C PHE A 14 8.11 -19.72 50.04
N ARG A 15 7.44 -19.78 48.87
CA ARG A 15 5.96 -19.84 48.61
C ARG A 15 5.13 -18.60 49.03
N GLY A 16 4.03 -18.23 48.36
CA GLY A 16 3.42 -18.74 47.11
C GLY A 16 1.91 -19.05 47.23
N LEU A 17 1.09 -18.48 46.32
CA LEU A 17 -0.31 -18.84 46.06
C LEU A 17 -0.76 -18.27 44.69
N ASP A 18 -1.80 -18.85 44.10
CA ASP A 18 -2.24 -18.61 42.71
C ASP A 18 -3.04 -17.31 42.51
N SER A 19 -3.01 -16.79 41.29
CA SER A 19 -3.99 -15.84 40.73
C SER A 19 -4.35 -16.25 39.30
N GLU A 20 -5.60 -16.04 38.89
CA GLU A 20 -6.21 -16.73 37.75
C GLU A 20 -5.88 -16.10 36.38
N LYS A 21 -6.21 -16.83 35.31
CA LYS A 21 -5.96 -16.43 33.92
C LYS A 21 -7.02 -15.43 33.43
N GLU A 22 -6.70 -14.15 33.35
CA GLU A 22 -7.50 -13.21 32.56
C GLU A 22 -7.23 -13.39 31.06
N GLY A 23 -8.27 -13.79 30.34
CA GLY A 23 -8.22 -14.11 28.91
C GLY A 23 -8.32 -12.89 27.99
N GLY A 24 -7.35 -11.97 28.07
CA GLY A 24 -7.21 -10.92 27.07
C GLY A 24 -6.80 -11.48 25.71
N THR A 25 -7.40 -10.98 24.62
CA THR A 25 -7.00 -11.34 23.24
C THR A 25 -5.73 -10.60 22.84
N ALA A 26 -4.59 -11.07 23.35
CA ALA A 26 -3.27 -10.64 22.92
C ALA A 26 -3.07 -10.86 21.41
N TYR A 27 -2.24 -10.02 20.78
CA TYR A 27 -1.88 -10.21 19.37
C TYR A 27 -1.05 -11.49 19.20
N PHE A 28 -1.29 -12.27 18.15
CA PHE A 28 -0.49 -13.48 17.87
C PHE A 28 1.01 -13.13 17.70
N TRP A 29 1.28 -11.99 17.05
CA TRP A 29 2.61 -11.39 16.86
C TRP A 29 3.37 -11.11 18.16
N GLN A 30 2.67 -10.98 19.29
CA GLN A 30 3.25 -10.60 20.58
C GLN A 30 4.06 -11.74 21.23
N LYS A 31 3.93 -12.98 20.72
CA LYS A 31 4.83 -14.10 21.07
C LYS A 31 5.96 -14.28 20.07
N ASP A 32 5.65 -14.17 18.77
CA ASP A 32 6.61 -14.49 17.72
C ASP A 32 7.79 -13.51 17.66
N ALA A 33 7.67 -12.31 18.23
CA ALA A 33 8.76 -11.33 18.35
C ALA A 33 9.86 -11.79 19.33
N GLU A 34 9.50 -12.14 20.57
CA GLU A 34 10.45 -12.65 21.58
C GLU A 34 11.09 -13.97 21.12
N GLU A 35 10.31 -14.86 20.47
CA GLU A 35 10.86 -16.09 19.91
C GLU A 35 11.76 -15.84 18.68
N GLN A 36 11.59 -14.76 17.92
CA GLN A 36 12.48 -14.40 16.80
C GLN A 36 13.86 -13.87 17.23
N GLU A 37 13.95 -13.04 18.28
CA GLU A 37 15.25 -12.68 18.87
C GLU A 37 15.96 -13.91 19.49
N GLY A 38 15.19 -14.83 20.08
CA GLY A 38 15.73 -16.11 20.58
C GLY A 38 16.21 -17.05 19.46
N ALA A 39 15.47 -17.13 18.35
CA ALA A 39 15.75 -18.05 17.25
C ALA A 39 16.88 -17.58 16.33
N THR A 40 17.03 -16.26 16.10
CA THR A 40 18.09 -15.70 15.24
C THR A 40 19.49 -16.05 15.74
N ARG A 41 19.70 -16.22 17.06
CA ARG A 41 20.97 -16.71 17.64
C ARG A 41 21.22 -18.22 17.48
N LYS A 42 20.26 -18.99 16.95
CA LYS A 42 20.39 -20.44 16.65
C LYS A 42 20.28 -20.78 15.16
N ALA A 43 19.93 -19.83 14.30
CA ALA A 43 19.74 -20.05 12.87
C ALA A 43 21.04 -20.29 12.05
N GLY A 44 22.16 -20.61 12.71
CA GLY A 44 23.45 -20.90 12.06
C GLY A 44 23.64 -22.36 11.61
N GLU A 45 22.73 -23.28 11.95
CA GLU A 45 22.87 -24.72 11.64
C GLU A 45 21.58 -25.37 11.09
N GLU A 46 20.89 -24.76 10.12
CA GLU A 46 19.77 -25.42 9.41
C GLU A 46 19.90 -25.36 7.89
N LYS A 47 20.29 -26.49 7.28
CA LYS A 47 20.28 -26.70 5.82
C LYS A 47 18.87 -26.99 5.29
N ASP A 48 18.64 -26.62 4.03
CA ASP A 48 17.57 -27.09 3.14
C ASP A 48 16.14 -27.14 3.70
N LYS A 49 15.48 -25.96 3.76
CA LYS A 49 14.03 -25.84 4.08
C LYS A 49 13.12 -25.41 2.92
N ASP A 50 13.67 -25.11 1.74
CA ASP A 50 12.92 -24.51 0.61
C ASP A 50 12.03 -25.49 -0.19
N HIS A 51 12.21 -26.80 0.00
CA HIS A 51 11.61 -27.83 -0.86
C HIS A 51 10.07 -27.92 -0.81
N GLY A 52 9.42 -27.45 0.26
CA GLY A 52 7.97 -27.57 0.45
C GLY A 52 7.14 -26.66 -0.47
N LEU A 53 7.46 -25.36 -0.47
CA LEU A 53 6.75 -24.36 -1.28
C LEU A 53 7.21 -24.40 -2.74
N SER A 54 8.49 -24.71 -2.99
CA SER A 54 9.02 -24.93 -4.35
C SER A 54 8.26 -26.03 -5.10
N ALA A 55 7.87 -27.13 -4.43
CA ALA A 55 7.02 -28.17 -5.00
C ALA A 55 5.67 -27.59 -5.47
N ILE A 56 4.97 -26.84 -4.60
CA ILE A 56 3.68 -26.20 -4.90
C ILE A 56 3.77 -25.28 -6.13
N PHE A 57 4.80 -24.43 -6.22
CA PHE A 57 4.99 -23.54 -7.37
C PHE A 57 5.35 -24.31 -8.64
N SER A 58 6.25 -25.31 -8.58
CA SER A 58 6.58 -26.15 -9.73
C SER A 58 5.37 -26.94 -10.28
N THR A 59 4.48 -27.37 -9.38
CA THR A 59 3.21 -28.01 -9.72
C THR A 59 2.22 -27.03 -10.37
N LEU A 60 2.10 -25.80 -9.83
CA LEU A 60 1.27 -24.73 -10.43
C LEU A 60 1.72 -24.44 -11.87
N THR A 61 3.03 -24.25 -12.07
CA THR A 61 3.70 -24.07 -13.36
C THR A 61 3.44 -25.24 -14.31
N THR A 62 3.56 -26.49 -13.84
CA THR A 62 3.35 -27.70 -14.67
C THR A 62 1.89 -27.84 -15.12
N VAL A 63 0.92 -27.52 -14.26
CA VAL A 63 -0.51 -27.59 -14.61
C VAL A 63 -0.90 -26.48 -15.58
N LEU A 64 -0.36 -25.27 -15.44
CA LEU A 64 -0.48 -24.18 -16.42
C LEU A 64 -0.01 -24.63 -17.81
N GLY A 65 1.19 -25.22 -17.91
CA GLY A 65 1.72 -25.74 -19.17
C GLY A 65 0.85 -26.82 -19.81
N SER A 66 0.37 -27.80 -19.03
CA SER A 66 -0.40 -28.95 -19.56
C SER A 66 -1.83 -28.61 -20.02
N THR A 67 -2.44 -27.56 -19.48
CA THR A 67 -3.85 -27.19 -19.74
C THR A 67 -3.99 -26.10 -20.81
N GLY A 68 -2.85 -25.55 -21.26
CA GLY A 68 -2.80 -24.21 -21.85
C GLY A 68 -3.42 -23.98 -23.24
N LYS A 69 -3.76 -24.99 -24.07
CA LYS A 69 -4.07 -24.72 -25.51
C LYS A 69 -5.21 -23.74 -25.76
N ALA A 70 -6.31 -23.81 -25.01
CA ALA A 70 -7.44 -22.89 -25.18
C ALA A 70 -7.18 -21.53 -24.48
N ILE A 71 -6.64 -21.56 -23.26
CA ILE A 71 -6.33 -20.37 -22.47
C ILE A 71 -5.27 -19.53 -23.18
N LYS A 72 -4.17 -20.14 -23.64
CA LYS A 72 -3.11 -19.48 -24.42
C LYS A 72 -3.60 -18.92 -25.75
N PHE A 73 -4.66 -19.47 -26.36
CA PHE A 73 -5.28 -18.88 -27.56
C PHE A 73 -6.08 -17.62 -27.20
N LEU A 74 -6.81 -17.62 -26.08
CA LEU A 74 -7.57 -16.48 -25.58
C LEU A 74 -6.66 -15.35 -25.06
N SER A 75 -5.67 -15.68 -24.21
CA SER A 75 -4.63 -14.75 -23.77
C SER A 75 -3.93 -14.11 -24.96
N ARG A 76 -3.41 -14.93 -25.90
CA ARG A 76 -2.75 -14.44 -27.12
C ARG A 76 -3.60 -13.44 -27.91
N LYS A 77 -4.92 -13.64 -28.00
CA LYS A 77 -5.82 -12.70 -28.70
C LYS A 77 -5.79 -11.29 -28.07
N TYR A 78 -5.67 -11.18 -26.75
CA TYR A 78 -5.58 -9.91 -26.03
C TYR A 78 -4.14 -9.39 -25.94
N GLU A 79 -3.15 -10.27 -25.91
CA GLU A 79 -1.71 -9.94 -26.00
C GLU A 79 -1.37 -9.33 -27.37
N GLU A 80 -1.97 -9.84 -28.45
CA GLU A 80 -1.81 -9.35 -29.84
C GLU A 80 -2.77 -8.19 -30.20
N ASP A 81 -3.64 -7.74 -29.28
CA ASP A 81 -4.56 -6.61 -29.54
C ASP A 81 -3.83 -5.26 -29.34
N PRO A 82 -3.62 -4.46 -30.41
CA PRO A 82 -2.86 -3.21 -30.32
C PRO A 82 -3.58 -2.12 -29.50
N THR A 83 -4.87 -2.27 -29.20
CA THR A 83 -5.64 -1.33 -28.36
C THR A 83 -5.49 -1.59 -26.85
N LEU A 84 -5.03 -2.80 -26.49
CA LEU A 84 -4.77 -3.25 -25.11
C LEU A 84 -3.28 -3.47 -24.82
N SER A 85 -2.48 -3.54 -25.88
CA SER A 85 -1.06 -3.87 -25.86
C SER A 85 -0.25 -2.98 -26.83
N PRO A 86 -0.45 -1.63 -26.87
CA PRO A 86 0.18 -0.76 -27.87
C PRO A 86 1.72 -0.84 -27.85
N HIS A 87 2.30 -0.92 -26.65
CA HIS A 87 3.75 -0.99 -26.43
C HIS A 87 4.36 -2.40 -26.56
N LEU A 88 3.63 -3.38 -27.09
CA LEU A 88 4.08 -4.80 -27.17
C LEU A 88 5.49 -4.95 -27.75
N ASN A 89 5.84 -4.17 -28.77
CA ASN A 89 7.11 -4.23 -29.47
C ASN A 89 8.11 -3.12 -29.09
N ASP A 90 7.74 -2.23 -28.17
CA ASP A 90 8.61 -1.14 -27.72
C ASP A 90 9.66 -1.65 -26.73
N VAL A 91 10.87 -1.09 -26.78
CA VAL A 91 11.97 -1.44 -25.87
C VAL A 91 12.04 -0.44 -24.73
N ALA A 92 11.73 -0.90 -23.52
CA ALA A 92 11.84 -0.10 -22.31
C ALA A 92 13.28 0.02 -21.82
N ARG A 93 13.57 1.09 -21.08
CA ARG A 93 14.85 1.38 -20.44
C ARG A 93 14.65 1.79 -19.00
N LEU A 94 15.55 1.37 -18.13
CA LEU A 94 15.63 1.82 -16.75
C LEU A 94 16.13 3.26 -16.72
N ARG A 95 15.31 4.16 -16.17
CA ARG A 95 15.63 5.56 -15.90
C ARG A 95 16.27 5.67 -14.52
N ARG A 96 17.49 6.23 -14.43
CA ARG A 96 18.30 6.29 -13.19
C ARG A 96 18.43 7.71 -12.60
N CYS A 97 17.30 8.34 -12.29
CA CYS A 97 17.24 9.65 -11.61
C CYS A 97 15.84 9.89 -11.00
N ASN A 98 15.72 10.86 -10.07
CA ASN A 98 14.45 11.25 -9.42
C ASN A 98 13.77 12.48 -10.02
N ALA A 99 14.07 12.80 -11.29
CA ALA A 99 13.22 13.69 -12.08
C ALA A 99 11.80 13.10 -12.22
N LEU A 100 10.79 13.96 -12.37
CA LEU A 100 9.45 13.53 -12.79
C LEU A 100 9.39 13.30 -14.31
N THR A 101 8.45 12.48 -14.76
CA THR A 101 8.20 12.26 -16.19
C THR A 101 7.65 13.53 -16.88
N PRO A 102 7.84 13.68 -18.20
CA PRO A 102 7.15 14.71 -18.98
C PRO A 102 5.63 14.68 -18.79
N GLU A 103 5.05 13.49 -18.64
CA GLU A 103 3.63 13.24 -18.40
C GLU A 103 3.17 13.76 -17.03
N GLU A 104 3.89 13.49 -15.94
CA GLU A 104 3.55 14.02 -14.61
C GLU A 104 3.79 15.53 -14.53
N LEU A 105 4.84 16.05 -15.18
CA LEU A 105 5.10 17.49 -15.28
C LEU A 105 3.99 18.23 -16.04
N ALA A 106 3.49 17.66 -17.14
CA ALA A 106 2.37 18.20 -17.91
C ALA A 106 1.05 18.14 -17.11
N PHE A 107 0.78 17.02 -16.43
CA PHE A 107 -0.34 16.89 -15.49
C PHE A 107 -0.32 18.01 -14.43
N LEU A 108 0.84 18.29 -13.83
CA LEU A 108 0.97 19.28 -12.76
C LEU A 108 0.72 20.72 -13.24
N ASP A 109 1.20 21.08 -14.44
CA ASP A 109 0.86 22.37 -15.04
C ASP A 109 -0.64 22.46 -15.32
N ALA A 110 -1.22 21.45 -15.98
CA ALA A 110 -2.64 21.42 -16.33
C ALA A 110 -3.53 21.50 -15.08
N CYS A 111 -3.24 20.69 -14.05
CA CYS A 111 -3.97 20.63 -12.80
C CYS A 111 -3.92 21.98 -12.03
N THR A 112 -2.74 22.54 -11.82
CA THR A 112 -2.59 23.82 -11.09
C THR A 112 -3.22 24.98 -11.87
N ARG A 113 -3.03 25.03 -13.20
CA ARG A 113 -3.67 25.99 -14.10
C ARG A 113 -5.19 25.90 -14.01
N ARG A 114 -5.75 24.69 -14.11
CA ARG A 114 -7.19 24.41 -14.03
C ARG A 114 -7.77 24.90 -12.70
N ILE A 115 -7.18 24.51 -11.57
CA ILE A 115 -7.62 24.90 -10.22
C ILE A 115 -7.64 26.43 -10.05
N ALA A 116 -6.63 27.14 -10.56
CA ALA A 116 -6.57 28.60 -10.53
C ALA A 116 -7.67 29.26 -11.38
N THR A 117 -8.01 28.70 -12.55
CA THR A 117 -8.95 29.32 -13.50
C THR A 117 -10.42 28.92 -13.31
N GLU A 118 -10.71 27.71 -12.85
CA GLU A 118 -12.09 27.22 -12.67
C GLU A 118 -12.75 27.69 -11.36
N GLY A 119 -11.97 28.30 -10.46
CA GLY A 119 -12.42 28.80 -9.17
C GLY A 119 -12.85 27.71 -8.19
N SER A 120 -12.41 26.46 -8.38
CA SER A 120 -12.67 25.36 -7.42
C SER A 120 -12.08 25.67 -6.04
N LEU A 121 -10.87 26.25 -6.01
CA LEU A 121 -10.20 26.67 -4.79
C LEU A 121 -10.86 27.91 -4.19
N THR A 122 -11.27 28.87 -5.02
CA THR A 122 -12.05 30.06 -4.61
C THR A 122 -13.34 29.67 -3.89
N ARG A 123 -14.08 28.69 -4.45
CA ARG A 123 -15.31 28.14 -3.84
C ARG A 123 -15.02 27.35 -2.57
N PHE A 124 -14.02 26.47 -2.58
CA PHE A 124 -13.68 25.66 -1.40
C PHE A 124 -13.19 26.51 -0.22
N LEU A 125 -12.35 27.53 -0.47
CA LEU A 125 -11.81 28.43 0.54
C LEU A 125 -12.68 29.66 0.82
N GLU A 126 -13.88 29.78 0.25
CA GLU A 126 -14.80 30.90 0.49
C GLU A 126 -14.11 32.27 0.31
N LEU A 127 -13.30 32.39 -0.75
CA LEU A 127 -12.56 33.62 -1.08
C LEU A 127 -13.50 34.70 -1.63
N SER A 128 -13.03 35.95 -1.67
CA SER A 128 -13.85 37.09 -2.10
C SER A 128 -14.22 36.98 -3.59
N GLU A 129 -15.43 37.38 -3.97
CA GLU A 129 -15.86 37.39 -5.37
C GLU A 129 -14.91 38.25 -6.22
N GLY A 130 -14.39 37.67 -7.31
CA GLY A 130 -13.40 38.33 -8.17
C GLY A 130 -11.94 38.21 -7.71
N GLU A 131 -11.65 37.50 -6.62
CA GLU A 131 -10.27 37.21 -6.19
C GLU A 131 -9.60 36.22 -7.16
N ALA A 132 -8.78 36.76 -8.08
CA ALA A 132 -8.01 35.97 -9.03
C ALA A 132 -6.82 35.27 -8.34
N ILE A 133 -6.73 33.95 -8.55
CA ILE A 133 -5.67 33.08 -8.03
C ILE A 133 -4.56 33.00 -9.08
N ASP A 134 -3.30 33.26 -8.69
CA ASP A 134 -2.13 32.97 -9.54
C ASP A 134 -1.88 31.44 -9.52
N GLN A 135 -1.47 30.85 -10.65
CA GLN A 135 -1.18 29.41 -10.72
C GLN A 135 -0.16 28.96 -9.66
N ARG A 136 0.77 29.84 -9.26
CA ARG A 136 1.79 29.59 -8.24
C ARG A 136 1.25 29.65 -6.80
N ASP A 137 0.05 30.18 -6.59
CA ASP A 137 -0.60 30.24 -5.28
C ASP A 137 -1.36 28.95 -4.95
N VAL A 138 -1.66 28.12 -5.96
CA VAL A 138 -2.37 26.84 -5.79
C VAL A 138 -1.53 25.87 -4.95
N PRO A 139 -2.03 25.40 -3.79
CA PRO A 139 -1.31 24.43 -2.98
C PRO A 139 -1.37 23.03 -3.61
N ILE A 140 -0.28 22.29 -3.49
CA ILE A 140 -0.21 20.89 -3.92
C ILE A 140 -0.78 20.03 -2.78
N ILE A 141 -1.98 19.48 -3.00
CA ILE A 141 -2.71 18.68 -2.00
C ILE A 141 -2.58 17.20 -2.36
N ALA A 142 -2.13 16.39 -1.41
CA ALA A 142 -2.05 14.94 -1.53
C ALA A 142 -3.08 14.28 -0.60
N LEU A 143 -3.80 13.27 -1.10
CA LEU A 143 -4.73 12.44 -0.32
C LEU A 143 -4.21 11.02 -0.21
N GLY A 144 -3.86 10.58 1.00
CA GLY A 144 -3.47 9.22 1.34
C GLY A 144 -4.61 8.41 1.97
N GLY A 145 -4.70 7.13 1.63
CA GLY A 145 -5.57 6.15 2.30
C GLY A 145 -4.79 4.98 2.87
N SER A 146 -5.10 4.58 4.10
CA SER A 146 -4.40 3.49 4.79
C SER A 146 -4.77 2.09 4.31
N GLY A 147 -4.01 1.10 4.74
CA GLY A 147 -4.42 -0.29 4.66
C GLY A 147 -5.47 -0.70 5.70
N GLY A 148 -6.11 -1.84 5.45
CA GLY A 148 -7.23 -2.35 6.27
C GLY A 148 -8.25 -3.21 5.51
N GLY A 149 -7.85 -3.87 4.41
CA GLY A 149 -8.74 -4.73 3.61
C GLY A 149 -9.99 -3.99 3.09
N MET A 150 -11.15 -4.65 3.17
CA MET A 150 -12.40 -4.10 2.65
C MET A 150 -12.91 -2.88 3.45
N ARG A 151 -12.60 -2.79 4.76
CA ARG A 151 -12.89 -1.60 5.58
C ARG A 151 -12.19 -0.36 5.01
N ALA A 152 -10.90 -0.48 4.70
CA ALA A 152 -10.14 0.59 4.08
C ALA A 152 -10.67 0.95 2.68
N ASN A 153 -10.97 -0.06 1.85
CA ASN A 153 -11.53 0.15 0.50
C ASN A 153 -12.84 0.97 0.53
N LEU A 154 -13.85 0.48 1.27
CA LEU A 154 -15.17 1.12 1.33
C LEU A 154 -15.14 2.49 2.04
N GLY A 155 -14.33 2.60 3.09
CA GLY A 155 -14.10 3.87 3.78
C GLY A 155 -13.46 4.91 2.85
N TYR A 156 -12.42 4.54 2.11
CA TYR A 156 -11.70 5.48 1.24
C TYR A 156 -12.50 5.86 -0.02
N ILE A 157 -13.29 4.93 -0.60
CA ILE A 157 -14.33 5.27 -1.60
C ILE A 157 -15.32 6.30 -1.02
N THR A 158 -15.73 6.14 0.24
CA THR A 158 -16.58 7.13 0.91
C THR A 158 -15.87 8.46 1.14
N THR A 159 -14.56 8.46 1.40
CA THR A 159 -13.75 9.69 1.45
C THR A 159 -13.74 10.40 0.09
N PHE A 160 -13.68 9.67 -1.03
CA PHE A 160 -13.80 10.26 -2.37
C PHE A 160 -15.18 10.90 -2.55
N ILE A 161 -16.27 10.18 -2.24
CA ILE A 161 -17.65 10.69 -2.30
C ILE A 161 -17.79 11.98 -1.46
N ALA A 162 -17.34 11.95 -0.21
CA ALA A 162 -17.41 13.08 0.70
C ALA A 162 -16.62 14.29 0.17
N PHE A 163 -15.42 14.11 -0.39
CA PHE A 163 -14.66 15.21 -0.98
C PHE A 163 -15.22 15.70 -2.32
N GLN A 164 -15.92 14.87 -3.08
CA GLN A 164 -16.65 15.28 -4.28
C GLN A 164 -17.85 16.15 -3.91
N GLU A 165 -18.66 15.75 -2.93
CA GLU A 165 -19.82 16.53 -2.46
C GLU A 165 -19.43 17.79 -1.68
N LEU A 166 -18.38 17.74 -0.86
CA LEU A 166 -17.90 18.86 -0.05
C LEU A 166 -16.91 19.79 -0.81
N GLY A 167 -16.75 19.57 -2.13
CA GLY A 167 -16.03 20.47 -3.04
C GLY A 167 -14.51 20.50 -2.91
N LEU A 168 -13.90 19.57 -2.17
CA LEU A 168 -12.44 19.48 -2.05
C LEU A 168 -11.81 18.74 -3.24
N TRP A 169 -12.45 17.67 -3.74
CA TRP A 169 -11.88 16.74 -4.73
C TRP A 169 -11.24 17.43 -5.96
N PRO A 170 -11.87 18.45 -6.60
CA PRO A 170 -11.28 19.10 -7.78
C PRO A 170 -10.00 19.91 -7.50
N ASN A 171 -9.59 20.05 -6.23
CA ASN A 171 -8.38 20.72 -5.78
C ASN A 171 -7.27 19.75 -5.33
N ILE A 172 -7.53 18.44 -5.31
CA ILE A 172 -6.54 17.43 -4.92
C ILE A 172 -5.62 17.15 -6.11
N THR A 173 -4.31 17.19 -5.88
CA THR A 173 -3.28 16.98 -6.91
C THR A 173 -2.82 15.53 -6.98
N TYR A 174 -2.63 14.89 -5.82
CA TYR A 174 -2.09 13.53 -5.73
C TYR A 174 -2.98 12.62 -4.89
N LEU A 175 -3.01 11.33 -5.25
CA LEU A 175 -3.81 10.32 -4.57
C LEU A 175 -2.96 9.05 -4.39
N ALA A 176 -2.82 8.53 -3.16
CA ALA A 176 -2.07 7.29 -2.92
C ALA A 176 -2.74 6.38 -1.90
N GLY A 177 -2.52 5.07 -2.05
CA GLY A 177 -3.08 4.05 -1.16
C GLY A 177 -2.04 3.08 -0.62
N VAL A 178 -2.32 2.53 0.56
CA VAL A 178 -1.71 1.31 1.12
C VAL A 178 -2.77 0.20 1.12
N SER A 179 -2.39 -1.04 0.79
CA SER A 179 -3.27 -2.22 0.88
C SER A 179 -4.68 -1.99 0.29
N GLY A 180 -5.74 -2.20 1.07
CA GLY A 180 -7.14 -2.00 0.65
C GLY A 180 -7.47 -0.62 0.03
N ALA A 181 -6.75 0.46 0.36
CA ALA A 181 -6.93 1.75 -0.33
C ALA A 181 -6.46 1.72 -1.80
N CYS A 182 -5.55 0.81 -2.17
CA CYS A 182 -5.17 0.59 -3.56
C CYS A 182 -6.32 -0.02 -4.39
N TRP A 183 -7.22 -0.80 -3.79
CA TRP A 183 -8.43 -1.28 -4.49
C TRP A 183 -9.39 -0.12 -4.80
N ALA A 184 -9.58 0.81 -3.86
CA ALA A 184 -10.42 1.99 -4.05
C ALA A 184 -9.91 2.86 -5.21
N ILE A 185 -8.60 3.18 -5.20
CA ILE A 185 -7.94 3.91 -6.29
C ILE A 185 -8.07 3.15 -7.61
N ALA A 186 -7.66 1.88 -7.65
CA ALA A 186 -7.66 1.13 -8.89
C ALA A 186 -9.06 0.98 -9.49
N THR A 187 -10.11 0.77 -8.67
CA THR A 187 -11.50 0.75 -9.18
C THR A 187 -11.95 2.11 -9.70
N MET A 188 -11.70 3.21 -8.97
CA MET A 188 -12.05 4.58 -9.40
C MET A 188 -11.55 4.91 -10.81
N TYR A 189 -10.30 4.58 -11.12
CA TYR A 189 -9.68 4.93 -12.41
C TYR A 189 -9.86 3.89 -13.51
N THR A 190 -10.40 2.69 -13.25
CA THR A 190 -10.45 1.62 -14.27
C THR A 190 -11.75 0.85 -14.37
N LEU A 191 -12.58 0.79 -13.32
CA LEU A 191 -13.80 -0.03 -13.29
C LEU A 191 -14.92 0.63 -14.13
N PRO A 192 -15.32 0.06 -15.28
CA PRO A 192 -16.09 0.81 -16.28
C PRO A 192 -17.60 0.60 -16.06
N LEU A 193 -18.09 1.08 -14.92
CA LEU A 193 -19.49 0.97 -14.48
C LEU A 193 -20.45 1.72 -15.42
N ALA A 194 -20.06 2.93 -15.82
CA ALA A 194 -20.66 3.65 -16.94
C ALA A 194 -19.60 3.77 -18.06
N PRO A 195 -19.61 2.89 -19.08
CA PRO A 195 -18.62 2.92 -20.16
C PRO A 195 -19.04 3.83 -21.32
N PRO A 196 -18.14 4.66 -21.90
CA PRO A 196 -16.79 4.96 -21.42
C PRO A 196 -16.84 5.79 -20.13
N LEU A 197 -15.83 5.65 -19.27
CA LEU A 197 -15.68 6.51 -18.09
C LEU A 197 -15.59 7.97 -18.53
N THR A 198 -16.41 8.82 -17.90
CA THR A 198 -16.48 10.26 -18.17
C THR A 198 -15.82 11.04 -17.05
N VAL A 199 -14.94 11.98 -17.39
CA VAL A 199 -14.40 12.95 -16.43
C VAL A 199 -15.37 14.13 -16.23
N PRO A 200 -15.48 14.71 -15.01
CA PRO A 200 -14.89 14.21 -13.76
C PRO A 200 -15.51 12.87 -13.33
N LEU A 201 -14.69 11.99 -12.77
CA LEU A 201 -15.08 10.65 -12.32
C LEU A 201 -16.00 10.75 -11.10
N SER A 202 -16.94 9.82 -10.96
CA SER A 202 -17.84 9.75 -9.79
C SER A 202 -17.55 8.51 -8.95
N ALA A 203 -17.42 8.70 -7.64
CA ALA A 203 -17.16 7.61 -6.71
C ALA A 203 -18.44 6.89 -6.23
N HIS A 204 -19.64 7.49 -6.33
CA HIS A 204 -20.90 6.86 -5.89
C HIS A 204 -21.18 5.49 -6.53
N PRO A 205 -21.03 5.31 -7.87
CA PRO A 205 -21.27 4.02 -8.50
C PRO A 205 -20.36 2.90 -7.99
N LEU A 206 -19.15 3.22 -7.52
CA LEU A 206 -18.23 2.23 -6.93
C LEU A 206 -18.83 1.60 -5.67
N LEU A 207 -19.47 2.41 -4.83
CA LEU A 207 -20.09 1.95 -3.59
C LEU A 207 -21.26 1.00 -3.89
N ASP A 208 -22.14 1.38 -4.83
CA ASP A 208 -23.28 0.54 -5.24
C ASP A 208 -22.82 -0.76 -5.92
N HIS A 209 -21.80 -0.70 -6.78
CA HIS A 209 -21.15 -1.90 -7.33
C HIS A 209 -20.61 -2.81 -6.23
N PHE A 210 -19.88 -2.27 -5.25
CA PHE A 210 -19.37 -3.07 -4.15
C PHE A 210 -20.53 -3.71 -3.36
N LYS A 211 -21.64 -3.00 -3.07
CA LYS A 211 -22.85 -3.59 -2.45
C LYS A 211 -23.38 -4.83 -3.19
N GLU A 212 -23.34 -4.85 -4.53
CA GLU A 212 -23.77 -6.01 -5.34
C GLU A 212 -22.80 -7.21 -5.32
N ILE A 213 -21.52 -7.00 -5.02
CA ILE A 213 -20.50 -8.04 -5.10
C ILE A 213 -19.97 -8.53 -3.74
N VAL A 214 -19.78 -7.67 -2.74
CA VAL A 214 -19.12 -8.07 -1.48
C VAL A 214 -19.99 -8.96 -0.59
N GLY A 215 -21.28 -9.14 -0.87
CA GLY A 215 -22.14 -10.14 -0.23
C GLY A 215 -21.77 -11.61 -0.53
N THR A 216 -20.56 -11.87 -1.07
CA THR A 216 -20.00 -13.21 -1.32
C THR A 216 -18.48 -13.10 -1.41
N HIS A 217 -17.76 -13.97 -0.69
CA HIS A 217 -16.30 -13.94 -0.65
C HIS A 217 -15.71 -14.20 -2.05
N PRO A 218 -14.80 -13.35 -2.58
CA PRO A 218 -14.13 -13.57 -3.87
C PRO A 218 -13.49 -14.96 -4.02
N LEU A 219 -12.99 -15.50 -2.90
CA LEU A 219 -12.21 -16.73 -2.83
C LEU A 219 -13.09 -17.98 -2.55
N SER A 220 -14.39 -17.78 -2.35
CA SER A 220 -15.36 -18.88 -2.30
C SER A 220 -15.68 -19.41 -3.69
N THR A 221 -16.08 -20.68 -3.80
CA THR A 221 -16.57 -21.22 -5.08
C THR A 221 -17.75 -20.44 -5.66
N LYS A 222 -18.62 -19.85 -4.84
CA LYS A 222 -19.69 -18.98 -5.36
C LYS A 222 -19.10 -17.76 -6.07
N GLY A 223 -18.09 -17.10 -5.48
CA GLY A 223 -17.41 -15.96 -6.10
C GLY A 223 -16.61 -16.35 -7.36
N VAL A 224 -15.77 -17.38 -7.23
CA VAL A 224 -14.95 -17.94 -8.30
C VAL A 224 -15.78 -18.40 -9.50
N ASN A 225 -16.93 -19.06 -9.27
CA ASN A 225 -17.84 -19.46 -10.35
C ASN A 225 -18.52 -18.23 -10.98
N ARG A 226 -18.97 -17.24 -10.18
CA ARG A 226 -19.59 -15.99 -10.68
C ARG A 226 -18.67 -15.28 -11.68
N VAL A 227 -17.34 -15.35 -11.48
CA VAL A 227 -16.33 -14.83 -12.42
C VAL A 227 -16.06 -15.81 -13.56
N SER A 228 -15.79 -17.09 -13.29
CA SER A 228 -15.44 -18.06 -14.35
C SER A 228 -16.58 -18.28 -15.37
N GLU A 229 -17.83 -18.04 -14.96
CA GLU A 229 -19.01 -18.08 -15.82
C GLU A 229 -19.29 -16.76 -16.54
N ALA A 230 -18.61 -15.66 -16.20
CA ALA A 230 -18.73 -14.35 -16.81
C ALA A 230 -17.98 -14.25 -18.15
N GLN A 231 -18.42 -13.33 -19.01
CA GLN A 231 -17.70 -13.00 -20.25
C GLN A 231 -16.34 -12.38 -19.90
N GLY A 232 -15.25 -12.91 -20.46
CA GLY A 232 -13.87 -12.47 -20.17
C GLY A 232 -13.34 -12.90 -18.78
N GLY A 233 -14.16 -13.55 -17.95
CA GLY A 233 -13.80 -13.84 -16.56
C GLY A 233 -12.83 -15.01 -16.40
N THR A 234 -12.87 -16.04 -17.27
CA THR A 234 -11.86 -17.11 -17.24
C THR A 234 -10.49 -16.59 -17.70
N GLU A 235 -10.50 -15.66 -18.64
CA GLU A 235 -9.34 -14.94 -19.15
C GLU A 235 -8.76 -13.99 -18.09
N ALA A 236 -9.59 -13.29 -17.31
CA ALA A 236 -9.13 -12.49 -16.17
C ALA A 236 -8.50 -13.35 -15.05
N LEU A 237 -9.11 -14.49 -14.73
CA LEU A 237 -8.62 -15.39 -13.67
C LEU A 237 -7.30 -16.10 -14.01
N LEU A 238 -7.13 -16.56 -15.26
CA LEU A 238 -5.99 -17.40 -15.67
C LEU A 238 -5.03 -16.76 -16.66
N GLY A 239 -5.47 -15.75 -17.41
CA GLY A 239 -4.66 -15.08 -18.43
C GLY A 239 -3.39 -14.44 -17.86
N PRO A 240 -3.45 -13.67 -16.76
CA PRO A 240 -2.26 -13.06 -16.16
C PRO A 240 -1.24 -14.10 -15.68
N LEU A 241 -1.72 -15.19 -15.05
CA LEU A 241 -0.87 -16.30 -14.60
C LEU A 241 -0.21 -17.02 -15.80
N SER A 242 -0.96 -17.20 -16.89
CA SER A 242 -0.49 -17.85 -18.12
C SER A 242 0.53 -17.00 -18.86
N ALA A 243 0.31 -15.68 -18.94
CA ALA A 243 1.24 -14.72 -19.53
C ALA A 243 2.56 -14.64 -18.73
N LYS A 244 2.46 -14.50 -17.40
CA LYS A 244 3.63 -14.50 -16.50
C LYS A 244 4.46 -15.77 -16.62
N HIS A 245 3.82 -16.95 -16.64
CA HIS A 245 4.52 -18.20 -16.88
C HIS A 245 5.14 -18.27 -18.29
N ALA A 246 4.43 -17.83 -19.33
CA ALA A 246 4.94 -17.82 -20.71
C ALA A 246 6.11 -16.84 -20.91
N ALA A 247 6.20 -15.79 -20.09
CA ALA A 247 7.33 -14.87 -19.99
C ALA A 247 8.57 -15.48 -19.30
N GLY A 248 8.50 -16.73 -18.82
CA GLY A 248 9.58 -17.39 -18.09
C GLY A 248 9.67 -17.01 -16.61
N GLN A 249 8.70 -16.27 -16.08
CA GLN A 249 8.62 -15.92 -14.66
C GLN A 249 7.92 -17.02 -13.85
N GLU A 250 8.24 -17.07 -12.57
CA GLU A 250 7.61 -17.94 -11.58
C GLU A 250 6.24 -17.36 -11.19
N VAL A 251 5.23 -18.23 -11.10
CA VAL A 251 3.89 -17.86 -10.63
C VAL A 251 3.77 -18.31 -9.18
N CYS A 252 3.63 -17.35 -8.27
CA CYS A 252 3.53 -17.58 -6.83
C CYS A 252 2.06 -17.57 -6.36
N ILE A 253 1.84 -17.85 -5.08
CA ILE A 253 0.48 -17.93 -4.54
C ILE A 253 -0.19 -16.56 -4.42
N ILE A 254 0.59 -15.49 -4.24
CA ILE A 254 0.09 -14.11 -4.25
C ILE A 254 -0.50 -13.76 -5.62
N ASP A 255 0.11 -14.20 -6.74
CA ASP A 255 -0.46 -13.99 -8.08
C ASP A 255 -1.85 -14.63 -8.21
N LEU A 256 -2.06 -15.83 -7.66
CA LEU A 256 -3.36 -16.51 -7.69
C LEU A 256 -4.38 -15.84 -6.75
N TYR A 257 -4.00 -15.47 -5.53
CA TYR A 257 -4.86 -14.69 -4.64
C TYR A 257 -5.32 -13.37 -5.31
N SER A 258 -4.38 -12.71 -5.99
CA SER A 258 -4.59 -11.51 -6.78
C SER A 258 -5.59 -11.73 -7.92
N THR A 259 -5.37 -12.69 -8.83
CA THR A 259 -6.30 -12.84 -9.96
C THR A 259 -7.69 -13.28 -9.51
N LEU A 260 -7.81 -14.04 -8.42
CA LEU A 260 -9.11 -14.39 -7.82
C LEU A 260 -9.81 -13.17 -7.18
N THR A 261 -9.11 -12.32 -6.44
CA THR A 261 -9.70 -11.12 -5.80
C THR A 261 -10.00 -10.02 -6.80
N SER A 262 -9.02 -9.58 -7.60
CA SER A 262 -9.20 -8.49 -8.57
C SER A 262 -10.21 -8.84 -9.65
N SER A 263 -10.23 -10.06 -10.19
CA SER A 263 -11.25 -10.43 -11.20
C SER A 263 -12.67 -10.49 -10.62
N TYR A 264 -12.82 -10.69 -9.30
CA TYR A 264 -14.11 -10.60 -8.61
C TYR A 264 -14.51 -9.14 -8.34
N PHE A 265 -13.56 -8.29 -7.92
CA PHE A 265 -13.81 -6.86 -7.71
C PHE A 265 -14.08 -6.10 -9.03
N TRP A 266 -13.57 -6.59 -10.16
CA TRP A 266 -13.86 -6.06 -11.51
C TRP A 266 -15.01 -6.78 -12.24
N LEU A 267 -15.78 -7.63 -11.55
CA LEU A 267 -16.92 -8.33 -12.13
C LEU A 267 -18.14 -7.42 -12.22
N LEU A 268 -18.42 -6.93 -13.42
CA LEU A 268 -19.59 -6.11 -13.72
C LEU A 268 -20.87 -6.96 -13.72
N GLY A 269 -21.93 -6.42 -13.12
CA GLY A 269 -23.29 -6.96 -13.21
C GLY A 269 -23.83 -6.97 -14.64
N SER A 270 -24.97 -7.66 -14.83
CA SER A 270 -25.73 -7.65 -16.08
C SER A 270 -27.21 -7.83 -15.75
N SER A 271 -28.06 -6.95 -16.30
CA SER A 271 -29.50 -6.98 -16.10
C SER A 271 -30.22 -8.09 -16.90
N GLU A 272 -29.60 -8.58 -17.98
CA GLU A 272 -30.23 -9.49 -18.94
C GLU A 272 -29.38 -10.72 -19.30
N GLY A 273 -28.29 -10.98 -18.57
CA GLY A 273 -27.40 -12.10 -18.91
C GLY A 273 -26.32 -12.42 -17.88
N LYS A 274 -25.26 -13.06 -18.35
CA LYS A 274 -24.04 -13.30 -17.57
C LYS A 274 -23.32 -11.96 -17.34
N GLY A 275 -22.70 -11.80 -16.18
CA GLY A 275 -21.79 -10.68 -15.91
C GLY A 275 -20.56 -10.71 -16.82
N ARG A 276 -19.71 -9.68 -16.73
CA ARG A 276 -18.45 -9.60 -17.49
C ARG A 276 -17.30 -9.05 -16.67
N VAL A 277 -16.08 -9.46 -17.01
CA VAL A 277 -14.84 -8.75 -16.64
C VAL A 277 -14.26 -8.21 -17.94
N GLU A 278 -14.07 -6.90 -18.02
CA GLU A 278 -13.60 -6.23 -19.24
C GLU A 278 -12.07 -6.24 -19.28
N PRO A 279 -11.40 -6.89 -20.25
CA PRO A 279 -9.93 -6.98 -20.22
C PRO A 279 -9.21 -5.62 -20.28
N ALA A 280 -9.87 -4.60 -20.85
CA ALA A 280 -9.37 -3.23 -20.81
C ALA A 280 -9.29 -2.64 -19.39
N SER A 281 -10.23 -2.95 -18.50
CA SER A 281 -10.22 -2.40 -17.13
C SER A 281 -9.19 -3.06 -16.21
N LEU A 282 -8.49 -4.10 -16.68
CA LEU A 282 -7.38 -4.72 -15.98
C LEU A 282 -6.00 -4.28 -16.54
N LYS A 283 -5.91 -3.04 -17.02
CA LYS A 283 -4.69 -2.33 -17.44
C LYS A 283 -4.54 -1.05 -16.62
N TRP A 284 -3.40 -0.87 -15.95
CA TRP A 284 -3.16 0.28 -15.07
C TRP A 284 -2.83 1.55 -15.86
N THR A 285 -2.12 1.43 -16.99
CA THR A 285 -1.81 2.59 -17.86
C THR A 285 -3.05 3.38 -18.30
N ARG A 286 -4.19 2.70 -18.46
CA ARG A 286 -5.45 3.32 -18.85
C ARG A 286 -5.99 4.33 -17.84
N ALA A 287 -5.59 4.25 -16.57
CA ALA A 287 -5.96 5.24 -15.56
C ALA A 287 -5.57 6.68 -15.97
N PHE A 288 -4.48 6.85 -16.72
CA PHE A 288 -4.05 8.16 -17.23
C PHE A 288 -5.09 8.81 -18.16
N ALA A 289 -5.63 8.03 -19.10
CA ALA A 289 -6.65 8.51 -20.04
C ALA A 289 -8.06 8.54 -19.41
N ASN A 290 -8.40 7.53 -18.59
CA ASN A 290 -9.70 7.45 -17.93
C ASN A 290 -9.91 8.59 -16.93
N GLY A 291 -8.85 9.06 -16.26
CA GLY A 291 -8.89 10.20 -15.32
C GLY A 291 -8.60 11.57 -15.94
N GLY A 292 -8.39 11.68 -17.26
CA GLY A 292 -8.07 12.95 -17.91
C GLY A 292 -6.81 13.62 -17.32
N LEU A 293 -5.75 12.83 -17.09
CA LEU A 293 -4.54 13.33 -16.43
C LEU A 293 -3.69 14.22 -17.34
N ALA A 294 -3.83 14.13 -18.66
CA ALA A 294 -3.23 15.11 -19.57
C ALA A 294 -3.83 16.51 -19.39
N GLU A 295 -5.10 16.57 -19.00
CA GLU A 295 -5.88 17.78 -18.75
C GLU A 295 -5.92 18.20 -17.26
N GLY A 296 -5.30 17.41 -16.37
CA GLY A 296 -5.27 17.68 -14.93
C GLY A 296 -6.63 17.59 -14.22
N MET A 297 -7.56 16.80 -14.77
CA MET A 297 -8.94 16.71 -14.28
C MET A 297 -9.04 16.01 -12.92
N GLU A 298 -8.55 14.79 -12.83
CA GLU A 298 -8.54 13.97 -11.60
C GLU A 298 -7.15 13.97 -10.92
N PRO A 299 -7.07 13.67 -9.62
CA PRO A 299 -5.79 13.51 -8.91
C PRO A 299 -4.88 12.44 -9.53
N PHE A 300 -3.56 12.67 -9.57
CA PHE A 300 -2.61 11.68 -10.09
C PHE A 300 -2.52 10.46 -9.15
N PRO A 301 -2.88 9.23 -9.59
CA PRO A 301 -3.10 8.11 -8.71
C PRO A 301 -1.86 7.20 -8.57
N MET A 302 -1.58 6.76 -7.34
CA MET A 302 -0.42 5.94 -6.99
C MET A 302 -0.84 4.74 -6.14
N LEU A 303 -0.44 3.54 -6.55
CA LEU A 303 -0.49 2.35 -5.70
C LEU A 303 0.89 2.18 -5.05
N THR A 304 0.97 1.66 -3.82
CA THR A 304 2.26 1.49 -3.12
C THR A 304 2.53 0.03 -2.75
N ALA A 305 3.80 -0.34 -2.73
CA ALA A 305 4.31 -1.62 -2.23
C ALA A 305 5.73 -1.41 -1.67
N VAL A 306 6.30 -2.40 -0.98
CA VAL A 306 7.64 -2.29 -0.37
C VAL A 306 8.52 -3.52 -0.60
N ARG A 307 9.83 -3.30 -0.62
CA ARG A 307 10.89 -4.32 -0.65
C ARG A 307 11.62 -4.31 0.70
N HIS A 308 11.89 -5.48 1.28
CA HIS A 308 12.75 -5.59 2.47
C HIS A 308 14.22 -5.63 2.02
N GLU A 309 14.94 -4.51 2.13
CA GLU A 309 16.38 -4.45 1.86
C GLU A 309 17.17 -5.00 3.04
N ARG A 310 18.20 -5.80 2.73
CA ARG A 310 19.05 -6.50 3.71
C ARG A 310 20.50 -6.44 3.21
N PRO A 311 21.29 -5.41 3.58
CA PRO A 311 22.62 -5.15 3.01
C PRO A 311 23.63 -6.31 3.08
N TRP A 312 23.41 -7.29 3.97
CA TRP A 312 24.21 -8.50 4.16
C TRP A 312 23.75 -9.73 3.35
N ARG A 313 22.73 -9.60 2.49
CA ARG A 313 22.21 -10.69 1.61
C ARG A 313 22.17 -10.28 0.15
N ASP A 314 23.34 -10.23 -0.48
CA ASP A 314 23.49 -10.11 -1.93
C ASP A 314 23.01 -11.39 -2.65
N TRP A 315 22.58 -11.28 -3.91
CA TRP A 315 22.24 -12.41 -4.77
C TRP A 315 23.49 -12.88 -5.53
N LYS A 316 24.07 -14.01 -5.11
CA LYS A 316 25.33 -14.51 -5.68
C LYS A 316 25.15 -15.23 -7.03
N SER A 317 24.16 -16.13 -7.12
CA SER A 317 23.90 -16.95 -8.32
C SER A 317 22.52 -17.59 -8.28
N LYS A 318 22.13 -18.35 -9.31
CA LYS A 318 20.85 -19.08 -9.32
C LYS A 318 20.91 -20.36 -8.48
N GLU A 319 22.07 -21.01 -8.45
CA GLU A 319 22.32 -22.28 -7.77
C GLU A 319 22.70 -22.09 -6.30
N GLU A 320 23.38 -20.98 -5.98
CA GLU A 320 23.59 -20.43 -4.64
C GLU A 320 23.00 -19.01 -4.58
N PRO A 321 21.70 -18.84 -4.27
CA PRO A 321 21.04 -17.54 -4.14
C PRO A 321 21.70 -16.61 -3.12
N PHE A 322 21.99 -17.15 -1.93
CA PHE A 322 22.68 -16.50 -0.83
C PHE A 322 23.73 -17.50 -0.35
N ALA A 323 25.01 -17.14 -0.33
CA ALA A 323 26.05 -18.00 0.22
C ALA A 323 26.28 -17.68 1.70
N ASP A 324 26.82 -18.63 2.47
CA ASP A 324 27.15 -18.39 3.87
C ASP A 324 28.41 -17.50 3.98
N HIS A 325 28.21 -16.23 4.35
CA HIS A 325 29.23 -15.18 4.34
C HIS A 325 30.13 -15.19 5.61
N GLU A 326 30.98 -16.20 5.80
CA GLU A 326 32.11 -16.07 6.74
C GLU A 326 33.24 -15.14 6.21
N THR A 327 33.22 -14.76 4.92
CA THR A 327 34.37 -14.09 4.27
C THR A 327 33.99 -12.95 3.31
N SER A 328 33.23 -11.96 3.79
CA SER A 328 33.11 -10.66 3.10
C SER A 328 33.44 -9.49 4.02
N ASN A 329 34.74 -9.30 4.28
CA ASN A 329 35.32 -8.20 5.06
C ASN A 329 35.29 -6.85 4.31
N SER A 330 34.19 -6.52 3.63
CA SER A 330 33.94 -5.18 3.08
C SER A 330 33.24 -4.32 4.13
N LEU A 331 33.55 -3.03 4.15
CA LEU A 331 32.84 -2.05 4.99
C LEU A 331 31.35 -1.96 4.60
N GLU A 332 31.01 -2.31 3.35
CA GLU A 332 29.65 -2.30 2.78
C GLU A 332 28.73 -3.43 3.31
N HIS A 333 29.26 -4.43 4.03
CA HIS A 333 28.47 -5.45 4.75
C HIS A 333 28.63 -5.36 6.28
N ALA A 334 29.19 -4.25 6.81
CA ALA A 334 29.35 -4.06 8.25
C ALA A 334 28.07 -3.57 8.95
N ASP A 335 27.07 -3.11 8.20
CA ASP A 335 25.76 -2.72 8.72
C ASP A 335 24.77 -3.91 8.67
N ASN A 336 24.15 -4.19 9.82
CA ASN A 336 23.18 -5.27 10.02
C ASN A 336 21.72 -4.77 10.07
N ASN A 337 21.48 -3.48 9.84
CA ASN A 337 20.14 -2.90 9.89
C ASN A 337 19.42 -3.06 8.54
N ALA A 338 18.31 -3.79 8.54
CA ALA A 338 17.42 -3.85 7.38
C ALA A 338 16.54 -2.59 7.30
N TRP A 339 15.89 -2.37 6.15
CA TRP A 339 14.78 -1.42 6.05
C TRP A 339 13.82 -1.76 4.92
N TRP A 340 12.70 -1.04 4.89
CA TRP A 340 11.71 -1.13 3.83
C TRP A 340 11.94 -0.04 2.79
N GLN A 341 12.31 -0.45 1.58
CA GLN A 341 12.37 0.44 0.41
C GLN A 341 10.99 0.53 -0.24
N TRP A 342 10.52 1.73 -0.53
CA TRP A 342 9.19 1.99 -1.09
C TRP A 342 9.19 1.98 -2.61
N PHE A 343 8.21 1.29 -3.17
CA PHE A 343 7.91 1.25 -4.59
C PHE A 343 6.57 1.94 -4.85
N GLU A 344 6.58 2.86 -5.82
CA GLU A 344 5.41 3.52 -6.35
C GLU A 344 4.99 2.86 -7.66
N MET A 345 3.69 2.72 -7.86
CA MET A 345 3.10 2.21 -9.09
C MET A 345 2.01 3.17 -9.60
N ASN A 346 2.39 4.08 -10.50
CA ASN A 346 1.47 5.04 -11.12
C ASN A 346 1.15 4.63 -12.59
N PRO A 347 0.24 5.33 -13.30
CA PRO A 347 -0.15 4.93 -14.66
C PRO A 347 0.94 5.11 -15.73
N VAL A 348 1.97 5.91 -15.46
CA VAL A 348 3.05 6.25 -16.39
C VAL A 348 4.28 5.36 -16.13
N GLU A 349 4.75 5.30 -14.89
CA GLU A 349 5.92 4.51 -14.48
C GLU A 349 5.77 3.83 -13.11
N ILE A 350 6.65 2.83 -12.91
CA ILE A 350 6.82 2.07 -11.67
C ILE A 350 8.29 2.14 -11.27
N GLY A 351 8.57 2.44 -10.00
CA GLY A 351 9.93 2.63 -9.53
C GLY A 351 10.05 2.95 -8.04
N SER A 352 11.24 3.38 -7.64
CA SER A 352 11.58 3.74 -6.27
C SER A 352 12.59 4.89 -6.25
N GLU A 353 12.32 5.91 -5.44
CA GLU A 353 13.21 7.05 -5.24
C GLU A 353 14.51 6.69 -4.51
N GLU A 354 14.47 5.67 -3.64
CA GLU A 354 15.61 5.16 -2.84
C GLU A 354 16.62 4.36 -3.69
N LEU A 355 16.22 3.99 -4.91
CA LEU A 355 17.05 3.32 -5.92
C LEU A 355 17.34 4.25 -7.12
N GLU A 356 16.81 5.47 -7.04
CA GLU A 356 16.47 6.40 -8.12
C GLU A 356 16.14 5.71 -9.44
N GLY A 357 15.26 4.73 -9.44
CA GLY A 357 15.13 3.79 -10.55
C GLY A 357 13.69 3.52 -10.96
N TRP A 358 13.41 3.80 -12.23
CA TRP A 358 12.05 3.86 -12.76
C TRP A 358 11.95 3.20 -14.14
N VAL A 359 10.84 2.53 -14.43
CA VAL A 359 10.50 1.98 -15.76
C VAL A 359 9.03 2.25 -16.11
N PRO A 360 8.68 2.40 -17.39
CA PRO A 360 7.28 2.62 -17.79
C PRO A 360 6.35 1.50 -17.30
N THR A 361 5.13 1.86 -16.90
CA THR A 361 4.16 0.92 -16.30
C THR A 361 3.78 -0.23 -17.24
N TRP A 362 3.75 0.02 -18.55
CA TRP A 362 3.54 -1.03 -19.57
C TRP A 362 4.70 -2.04 -19.68
N ALA A 363 5.88 -1.72 -19.16
CA ALA A 363 7.09 -2.53 -19.22
C ALA A 363 7.38 -3.30 -17.93
N PHE A 364 6.76 -2.93 -16.81
CA PHE A 364 7.00 -3.57 -15.53
C PHE A 364 6.58 -5.05 -15.57
N GLY A 365 7.45 -5.93 -15.05
CA GLY A 365 7.31 -7.37 -15.17
C GLY A 365 7.87 -7.97 -16.47
N ARG A 366 8.44 -7.20 -17.40
CA ARG A 366 9.35 -7.75 -18.43
C ARG A 366 10.69 -8.12 -17.81
N MET A 367 11.40 -9.10 -18.38
CA MET A 367 12.82 -9.30 -18.10
C MET A 367 13.66 -8.15 -18.66
N PHE A 368 14.66 -7.70 -17.90
CA PHE A 368 15.68 -6.72 -18.31
C PHE A 368 17.09 -7.34 -18.29
N ASP A 369 18.02 -6.78 -19.06
CA ASP A 369 19.49 -6.93 -18.89
C ASP A 369 20.10 -5.54 -19.07
N LYS A 370 21.01 -5.13 -18.19
CA LYS A 370 21.71 -3.83 -18.22
C LYS A 370 20.76 -2.63 -18.37
N GLY A 371 19.63 -2.70 -17.67
CA GLY A 371 18.60 -1.66 -17.71
C GLY A 371 17.88 -1.54 -19.06
N VAL A 372 17.86 -2.58 -19.91
CA VAL A 372 17.09 -2.62 -21.17
C VAL A 372 16.18 -3.84 -21.18
N SER A 373 14.90 -3.68 -21.55
CA SER A 373 13.96 -4.80 -21.60
C SER A 373 14.31 -5.79 -22.71
N THR A 374 14.41 -7.07 -22.38
CA THR A 374 14.83 -8.15 -23.30
C THR A 374 13.64 -8.91 -23.93
N GLN A 375 12.41 -8.49 -23.63
CA GLN A 375 11.18 -9.20 -24.01
C GLN A 375 10.12 -8.26 -24.59
N ASN A 376 9.43 -8.75 -25.62
CA ASN A 376 8.22 -8.13 -26.19
C ASN A 376 6.99 -8.77 -25.51
N LEU A 377 6.56 -8.20 -24.39
CA LEU A 377 5.37 -8.63 -23.64
C LEU A 377 4.41 -7.45 -23.44
N PRO A 378 3.10 -7.68 -23.47
CA PRO A 378 2.15 -6.64 -23.15
C PRO A 378 2.21 -6.31 -21.66
N GLU A 379 1.70 -5.13 -21.29
CA GLU A 379 1.52 -4.71 -19.90
C GLU A 379 0.88 -5.82 -19.05
N HIS A 380 1.55 -6.18 -17.95
CA HIS A 380 1.04 -7.09 -16.93
C HIS A 380 -0.32 -6.62 -16.41
N SER A 381 -1.23 -7.55 -16.14
CA SER A 381 -2.56 -7.19 -15.66
C SER A 381 -2.50 -6.42 -14.34
N LEU A 382 -3.34 -5.39 -14.21
CA LEU A 382 -3.59 -4.63 -12.97
C LEU A 382 -3.86 -5.55 -11.77
N ALA A 383 -4.43 -6.73 -11.98
CA ALA A 383 -4.53 -7.75 -10.94
C ALA A 383 -3.16 -8.05 -10.31
N LEU A 384 -2.15 -8.41 -11.12
CA LEU A 384 -0.81 -8.77 -10.64
C LEU A 384 -0.12 -7.61 -9.91
N LEU A 385 -0.35 -6.36 -10.34
CA LEU A 385 0.13 -5.16 -9.65
C LEU A 385 -0.56 -4.98 -8.29
N LEU A 386 -1.89 -5.13 -8.22
CA LEU A 386 -2.62 -5.13 -6.95
C LEU A 386 -2.17 -6.28 -6.03
N GLY A 387 -1.73 -7.42 -6.59
CA GLY A 387 -1.12 -8.49 -5.83
C GLY A 387 0.15 -8.08 -5.07
N LEU A 388 0.90 -7.09 -5.57
CA LEU A 388 2.06 -6.53 -4.87
C LEU A 388 1.63 -5.53 -3.80
N ALA A 389 0.58 -4.75 -4.07
CA ALA A 389 0.12 -3.68 -3.19
C ALA A 389 -0.79 -4.15 -2.03
N THR A 390 -1.54 -5.26 -2.20
CA THR A 390 -2.69 -5.61 -1.32
C THR A 390 -2.66 -7.05 -0.77
N ALA A 391 -1.48 -7.67 -0.73
CA ALA A 391 -1.31 -9.06 -0.28
C ALA A 391 -0.68 -9.17 1.12
N ALA A 392 -1.13 -8.32 2.06
CA ALA A 392 -0.96 -8.58 3.49
C ALA A 392 -1.45 -10.00 3.87
N PRO A 393 -0.86 -10.67 4.88
CA PRO A 393 -1.11 -12.08 5.19
C PRO A 393 -2.57 -12.37 5.58
N ALA A 394 -3.37 -12.82 4.61
CA ALA A 394 -4.80 -13.09 4.76
C ALA A 394 -5.06 -14.50 5.35
N ALA A 395 -4.75 -14.66 6.64
CA ALA A 395 -4.87 -15.90 7.42
C ALA A 395 -3.93 -17.05 6.94
N PRO A 396 -3.87 -18.20 7.64
CA PRO A 396 -3.01 -19.32 7.25
C PRO A 396 -3.37 -19.84 5.85
N LEU A 397 -2.34 -19.97 5.02
CA LEU A 397 -2.47 -20.22 3.60
C LEU A 397 -3.14 -21.58 3.30
N SER A 398 -3.00 -22.57 4.19
CA SER A 398 -3.66 -23.89 4.03
C SER A 398 -5.19 -23.80 4.15
N ALA A 399 -5.70 -22.97 5.07
CA ALA A 399 -7.13 -22.82 5.31
C ALA A 399 -7.81 -22.08 4.14
N PHE A 400 -7.13 -21.07 3.62
CA PHE A 400 -7.47 -20.36 2.40
C PHE A 400 -7.51 -21.31 1.18
N LEU A 401 -6.40 -21.98 0.89
CA LEU A 401 -6.28 -22.91 -0.24
C LEU A 401 -7.26 -24.09 -0.13
N GLY A 402 -7.39 -24.69 1.06
CA GLY A 402 -8.33 -25.76 1.33
C GLY A 402 -9.79 -25.36 1.10
N THR A 403 -10.15 -24.09 1.34
CA THR A 403 -11.50 -23.58 1.07
C THR A 403 -11.80 -23.47 -0.42
N ILE A 404 -10.84 -22.99 -1.22
CA ILE A 404 -10.90 -23.00 -2.69
C ILE A 404 -10.99 -24.44 -3.19
N TRP A 405 -10.05 -25.29 -2.77
CA TRP A 405 -9.83 -26.63 -3.31
C TRP A 405 -10.96 -27.63 -3.03
N ARG A 406 -11.59 -27.57 -1.84
CA ARG A 406 -12.69 -28.48 -1.46
C ARG A 406 -13.94 -28.33 -2.33
N ASN A 407 -14.14 -27.16 -2.96
CA ASN A 407 -15.40 -26.79 -3.59
C ASN A 407 -15.30 -26.58 -5.12
N LEU A 408 -14.14 -26.84 -5.73
CA LEU A 408 -13.82 -26.47 -7.12
C LEU A 408 -14.87 -26.89 -8.16
N PRO A 409 -15.18 -26.01 -9.16
CA PRO A 409 -16.17 -26.28 -10.18
C PRO A 409 -15.82 -27.49 -11.08
N GLN A 410 -16.79 -27.92 -11.89
CA GLN A 410 -16.62 -29.01 -12.87
C GLN A 410 -16.28 -28.51 -14.28
N ASN A 411 -16.07 -27.20 -14.46
CA ASN A 411 -15.67 -26.60 -15.73
C ASN A 411 -14.13 -26.70 -15.95
N ALA A 412 -13.63 -26.15 -17.06
CA ALA A 412 -12.21 -26.19 -17.41
C ALA A 412 -11.31 -25.59 -16.29
N PHE A 413 -11.70 -24.42 -15.77
CA PHE A 413 -11.04 -23.73 -14.66
C PHE A 413 -10.95 -24.61 -13.39
N GLY A 414 -12.07 -25.22 -12.98
CA GLY A 414 -12.11 -26.13 -11.85
C GLY A 414 -11.35 -27.43 -12.08
N SER A 415 -11.31 -27.97 -13.30
CA SER A 415 -10.49 -29.14 -13.65
C SER A 415 -8.99 -28.83 -13.54
N MET A 416 -8.57 -27.61 -13.86
CA MET A 416 -7.20 -27.13 -13.74
C MET A 416 -6.80 -26.96 -12.27
N LEU A 417 -7.63 -26.28 -11.47
CA LEU A 417 -7.39 -26.18 -10.02
C LEU A 417 -7.46 -27.54 -9.32
N ARG A 418 -8.28 -28.50 -9.78
CA ARG A 418 -8.31 -29.86 -9.23
C ARG A 418 -7.02 -30.61 -9.51
N ARG A 419 -6.37 -30.39 -10.66
CA ARG A 419 -5.02 -30.92 -10.94
C ARG A 419 -3.96 -30.29 -10.05
N ILE A 420 -4.02 -28.97 -9.82
CA ILE A 420 -3.14 -28.28 -8.85
C ILE A 420 -3.33 -28.92 -7.47
N THR A 421 -4.56 -28.95 -6.96
CA THR A 421 -4.93 -29.59 -5.67
C THR A 421 -4.39 -31.02 -5.57
N GLN A 422 -4.73 -31.89 -6.52
CA GLN A 422 -4.38 -33.32 -6.48
C GLN A 422 -2.89 -33.60 -6.59
N THR A 423 -2.10 -32.64 -7.07
CA THR A 423 -0.64 -32.77 -7.15
C THR A 423 0.01 -32.17 -5.90
N VAL A 424 -0.41 -30.97 -5.47
CA VAL A 424 0.02 -30.35 -4.19
C VAL A 424 -0.26 -31.27 -3.00
N SER A 425 -1.47 -31.82 -2.86
CA SER A 425 -1.80 -32.74 -1.76
C SER A 425 -1.01 -34.05 -1.80
N LYS A 426 -0.43 -34.44 -2.94
CA LYS A 426 0.44 -35.63 -3.06
C LYS A 426 1.91 -35.33 -2.79
N GLU A 427 2.38 -34.14 -3.14
CA GLU A 427 3.79 -33.74 -2.98
C GLU A 427 4.07 -33.19 -1.58
N VAL A 428 3.10 -32.49 -0.99
CA VAL A 428 3.20 -31.94 0.37
C VAL A 428 2.86 -33.01 1.40
N GLY A 429 1.64 -33.57 1.36
CA GLY A 429 1.15 -34.52 2.37
C GLY A 429 0.75 -33.86 3.70
N ASP A 430 -0.15 -34.51 4.44
CA ASP A 430 -0.90 -33.87 5.53
C ASP A 430 0.01 -33.30 6.65
N GLU A 431 0.98 -34.08 7.16
CA GLU A 431 1.93 -33.64 8.22
C GLU A 431 2.83 -32.44 7.84
N ARG A 432 2.88 -32.05 6.57
CA ARG A 432 3.63 -30.88 6.09
C ARG A 432 2.74 -29.67 5.86
N MET A 433 1.43 -29.84 5.65
CA MET A 433 0.48 -28.72 5.59
C MET A 433 0.45 -28.00 6.94
N ASP A 434 0.37 -28.74 8.04
CA ASP A 434 0.43 -28.22 9.42
C ASP A 434 1.74 -27.46 9.73
N LYS A 435 2.83 -27.75 9.00
CA LYS A 435 4.12 -27.04 9.11
C LYS A 435 4.23 -25.82 8.21
N ILE A 436 3.51 -25.80 7.09
CA ILE A 436 3.39 -24.61 6.22
C ILE A 436 2.49 -23.56 6.89
N ASP A 437 1.50 -23.96 7.69
CA ASP A 437 0.73 -23.01 8.52
C ASP A 437 1.55 -22.37 9.65
N GLY A 438 2.70 -22.96 10.01
CA GLY A 438 3.71 -22.36 10.90
C GLY A 438 4.82 -21.58 10.18
N MET A 439 4.74 -21.40 8.86
CA MET A 439 5.72 -20.63 8.08
C MET A 439 5.18 -19.22 7.79
N ASN A 440 5.94 -18.19 8.15
CA ASN A 440 5.59 -16.79 7.97
C ASN A 440 5.13 -16.51 6.50
N PRO A 441 3.91 -16.02 6.24
CA PRO A 441 3.37 -15.95 4.87
C PRO A 441 3.99 -14.90 3.94
N VAL A 442 5.15 -14.32 4.31
CA VAL A 442 5.82 -13.18 3.65
C VAL A 442 6.58 -13.63 2.39
N HIS A 443 5.89 -14.36 1.50
CA HIS A 443 6.40 -14.77 0.20
C HIS A 443 6.15 -13.69 -0.84
N ALA A 444 6.98 -12.65 -0.76
CA ALA A 444 6.96 -11.46 -1.61
C ALA A 444 6.76 -11.78 -3.10
N GLY A 445 5.82 -11.08 -3.74
CA GLY A 445 5.41 -11.30 -5.11
C GLY A 445 6.61 -11.20 -6.06
N ASN A 446 6.96 -12.33 -6.67
CA ASN A 446 8.13 -12.46 -7.52
C ASN A 446 7.85 -11.83 -8.90
N GLN A 447 8.51 -10.71 -9.22
CA GLN A 447 8.47 -10.09 -10.54
C GLN A 447 9.87 -10.12 -11.17
N ALA A 448 9.95 -10.07 -12.50
CA ALA A 448 11.21 -9.79 -13.17
C ALA A 448 11.81 -8.46 -12.70
N ASN A 449 13.09 -8.43 -12.34
CA ASN A 449 13.74 -7.22 -11.82
C ASN A 449 14.12 -6.24 -12.97
N PRO A 450 13.61 -4.99 -13.01
CA PRO A 450 14.00 -4.00 -14.02
C PRO A 450 15.47 -3.56 -13.93
N PHE A 451 16.12 -3.81 -12.81
CA PHE A 451 17.48 -3.38 -12.48
C PHE A 451 18.53 -4.47 -12.78
N PHE A 452 18.12 -5.66 -13.25
CA PHE A 452 19.05 -6.77 -13.44
C PHE A 452 20.18 -6.42 -14.42
N GLY A 453 21.42 -6.62 -13.98
CA GLY A 453 22.64 -6.31 -14.72
C GLY A 453 22.92 -4.82 -14.93
N ALA A 454 22.12 -3.90 -14.36
CA ALA A 454 22.35 -2.46 -14.48
C ALA A 454 23.62 -2.01 -13.72
N GLU A 455 24.13 -0.83 -14.03
CA GLU A 455 25.29 -0.27 -13.34
C GLU A 455 24.90 0.23 -11.94
N LYS A 456 25.49 -0.35 -10.89
CA LYS A 456 25.29 0.03 -9.48
C LYS A 456 25.83 1.46 -9.26
N ALA A 457 24.94 2.38 -8.88
CA ALA A 457 25.34 3.69 -8.39
C ALA A 457 25.71 3.61 -6.89
N PRO A 458 26.61 4.47 -6.38
CA PRO A 458 27.00 4.46 -4.96
C PRO A 458 25.80 4.58 -4.00
N ASN A 459 25.90 3.92 -2.86
CA ASN A 459 24.97 3.97 -1.72
C ASN A 459 23.55 3.38 -1.95
N ARG A 460 23.19 2.91 -3.15
CA ARG A 460 21.81 2.43 -3.48
C ARG A 460 21.50 1.00 -3.00
N GLY A 461 21.94 0.64 -1.79
CA GLY A 461 21.85 -0.72 -1.25
C GLY A 461 22.89 -1.69 -1.86
N ASN A 462 22.71 -2.99 -1.63
CA ASN A 462 23.60 -4.05 -2.11
C ASN A 462 22.87 -5.13 -2.92
N GLY A 463 23.56 -5.71 -3.91
CA GLY A 463 23.10 -6.88 -4.66
C GLY A 463 21.83 -6.73 -5.50
N PHE A 464 21.18 -5.57 -5.50
CA PHE A 464 19.88 -5.42 -6.13
C PHE A 464 19.97 -5.56 -7.67
N GLU A 465 21.01 -5.02 -8.30
CA GLU A 465 21.30 -5.22 -9.72
C GLU A 465 21.74 -6.67 -10.05
N ASN A 466 22.21 -7.45 -9.07
CA ASN A 466 22.57 -8.87 -9.25
C ASN A 466 21.34 -9.80 -9.24
N ALA A 467 20.26 -9.42 -8.56
CA ALA A 467 19.07 -10.24 -8.43
C ALA A 467 18.21 -10.21 -9.70
N PRO A 468 17.92 -11.34 -10.37
CA PRO A 468 17.01 -11.38 -11.53
C PRO A 468 15.53 -11.23 -11.14
N ARG A 469 15.23 -11.22 -9.83
CA ARG A 469 13.88 -11.19 -9.25
C ARG A 469 13.73 -10.00 -8.31
N LEU A 470 12.67 -9.22 -8.52
CA LEU A 470 12.18 -8.20 -7.61
C LEU A 470 11.11 -8.82 -6.72
N HIS A 471 11.19 -8.55 -5.42
CA HIS A 471 10.32 -9.11 -4.39
C HIS A 471 9.62 -7.95 -3.66
N LEU A 472 8.34 -7.73 -3.97
CA LEU A 472 7.50 -6.71 -3.32
C LEU A 472 6.40 -7.34 -2.44
N VAL A 473 6.04 -6.64 -1.37
CA VAL A 473 4.90 -6.94 -0.48
C VAL A 473 4.06 -5.68 -0.23
N ASP A 474 2.88 -5.90 0.35
CA ASP A 474 1.97 -4.85 0.81
C ASP A 474 2.70 -3.82 1.70
N SER A 475 2.56 -2.54 1.35
CA SER A 475 3.24 -1.43 2.03
C SER A 475 2.85 -1.25 3.50
N GLY A 476 1.73 -1.84 3.92
CA GLY A 476 1.33 -1.90 5.34
C GLY A 476 2.32 -2.65 6.23
N MET A 477 3.26 -3.42 5.67
CA MET A 477 4.37 -4.04 6.39
C MET A 477 5.46 -3.03 6.83
N ALA A 478 5.51 -1.85 6.21
CA ALA A 478 6.48 -0.81 6.49
C ALA A 478 5.88 0.38 7.26
N ASN A 479 4.74 0.88 6.76
CA ASN A 479 3.90 1.88 7.41
C ASN A 479 2.49 1.80 6.80
N ASN A 480 1.44 1.87 7.63
CA ASN A 480 0.08 1.75 7.11
C ASN A 480 -0.41 2.99 6.33
N LEU A 481 0.40 4.05 6.19
CA LEU A 481 0.06 5.28 5.45
C LEU A 481 1.05 5.54 4.28
N PRO A 482 0.58 6.01 3.11
CA PRO A 482 1.38 6.14 1.88
C PRO A 482 2.23 7.43 1.84
N THR A 483 2.74 7.89 2.97
CA THR A 483 3.38 9.21 3.10
C THR A 483 4.70 9.35 2.35
N HIS A 484 5.41 8.24 2.08
CA HIS A 484 6.68 8.22 1.36
C HIS A 484 6.58 8.89 -0.02
N VAL A 485 5.60 8.49 -0.84
CA VAL A 485 5.46 8.98 -2.23
C VAL A 485 5.01 10.45 -2.33
N PHE A 486 4.48 11.02 -1.25
CA PHE A 486 4.13 12.45 -1.16
C PHE A 486 5.34 13.33 -0.81
N LEU A 487 6.32 12.79 -0.07
CA LEU A 487 7.60 13.47 0.20
C LEU A 487 8.66 13.14 -0.87
N HIS A 488 8.24 12.83 -2.09
CA HIS A 488 9.13 12.75 -3.25
C HIS A 488 9.67 14.15 -3.59
N PRO A 489 11.00 14.34 -3.71
CA PRO A 489 11.64 15.67 -3.68
C PRO A 489 11.12 16.64 -4.75
N ALA A 490 10.67 16.12 -5.91
CA ALA A 490 10.22 16.91 -7.05
C ALA A 490 8.72 17.29 -7.06
N ARG A 491 7.92 16.74 -6.12
CA ARG A 491 6.44 16.90 -6.10
C ARG A 491 5.97 18.13 -5.32
N ASP A 492 6.75 18.60 -4.36
CA ASP A 492 6.49 19.84 -3.61
C ASP A 492 5.11 19.91 -2.93
N THR A 493 4.67 18.80 -2.31
CA THR A 493 3.41 18.71 -1.56
C THR A 493 3.37 19.68 -0.37
N ASP A 494 2.24 20.39 -0.20
CA ASP A 494 2.01 21.31 0.92
C ASP A 494 1.13 20.73 2.02
N VAL A 495 0.16 19.92 1.64
CA VAL A 495 -0.86 19.35 2.53
C VAL A 495 -1.03 17.88 2.22
N MET A 496 -0.67 17.01 3.16
CA MET A 496 -0.97 15.58 3.14
C MET A 496 -2.21 15.30 3.98
N ILE A 497 -3.34 15.01 3.33
CA ILE A 497 -4.58 14.59 4.00
C ILE A 497 -4.54 13.06 4.08
N LEU A 498 -4.55 12.49 5.28
CA LEU A 498 -4.32 11.06 5.49
C LEU A 498 -5.54 10.41 6.15
N PHE A 499 -6.32 9.68 5.35
CA PHE A 499 -7.41 8.83 5.85
C PHE A 499 -6.82 7.54 6.44
N ASP A 500 -7.00 7.34 7.75
CA ASP A 500 -6.55 6.15 8.46
C ASP A 500 -7.72 5.29 8.93
N ALA A 501 -7.85 4.12 8.31
CA ALA A 501 -8.79 3.06 8.65
C ALA A 501 -8.15 1.94 9.50
N SER A 502 -7.01 2.16 10.17
CA SER A 502 -6.39 1.17 11.06
C SER A 502 -7.33 0.79 12.23
N SER A 503 -7.18 -0.43 12.77
CA SER A 503 -7.98 -0.90 13.92
C SER A 503 -7.53 -0.33 15.28
N ASP A 504 -6.46 0.47 15.29
CA ASP A 504 -5.83 1.06 16.47
C ASP A 504 -5.92 2.60 16.51
N VAL A 505 -6.71 3.23 15.62
CA VAL A 505 -6.86 4.70 15.56
C VAL A 505 -7.39 5.32 16.87
N GLN A 506 -8.06 4.53 17.71
CA GLN A 506 -8.50 4.93 19.06
C GLN A 506 -7.42 4.76 20.15
N LYS A 507 -6.30 4.08 19.88
CA LYS A 507 -5.26 3.75 20.87
C LYS A 507 -4.14 4.80 20.99
N GLY A 508 -4.05 5.74 20.05
CA GLY A 508 -3.02 6.80 20.01
C GLY A 508 -1.74 6.46 19.24
N ALA A 509 -1.61 5.22 18.75
CA ALA A 509 -0.46 4.71 17.98
C ALA A 509 -0.04 5.57 16.77
N ALA A 510 -0.99 6.27 16.14
CA ALA A 510 -0.79 6.97 14.88
C ALA A 510 0.30 8.06 14.92
N ILE A 511 0.43 8.83 16.01
CA ILE A 511 1.45 9.90 16.08
C ILE A 511 2.86 9.31 16.11
N ALA A 512 3.06 8.19 16.80
CA ALA A 512 4.33 7.47 16.79
C ALA A 512 4.62 6.87 15.41
N ARG A 513 3.64 6.22 14.78
CA ARG A 513 3.76 5.64 13.42
C ARG A 513 4.05 6.70 12.34
N ILE A 514 3.49 7.91 12.47
CA ILE A 514 3.75 9.03 11.56
C ILE A 514 5.17 9.61 11.79
N ASN A 515 5.64 9.69 13.04
CA ASN A 515 6.99 10.19 13.34
C ASN A 515 8.10 9.18 13.06
N GLU A 516 7.83 7.88 13.13
CA GLU A 516 8.77 6.84 12.67
C GLU A 516 9.10 7.03 11.18
N PHE A 517 8.06 7.21 10.34
CA PHE A 517 8.21 7.63 8.95
C PHE A 517 8.89 9.01 8.84
N GLY A 518 8.51 9.95 9.70
CA GLY A 518 9.10 11.27 9.72
C GLY A 518 10.62 11.20 9.82
N ALA A 519 11.14 10.43 10.77
CA ALA A 519 12.57 10.22 10.97
C ALA A 519 13.28 9.71 9.70
N THR A 520 12.71 8.74 8.97
CA THR A 520 13.33 8.22 7.73
C THR A 520 13.43 9.26 6.61
N LYS A 521 12.47 10.19 6.54
CA LYS A 521 12.43 11.27 5.53
C LYS A 521 12.89 12.63 6.06
N GLY A 522 13.52 12.70 7.24
CA GLY A 522 14.06 13.96 7.78
C GLY A 522 12.98 14.97 8.21
N MET A 523 11.93 14.48 8.87
CA MET A 523 10.76 15.23 9.31
C MET A 523 10.37 14.90 10.77
N THR A 524 9.80 15.87 11.48
CA THR A 524 9.08 15.66 12.74
C THR A 524 7.68 16.24 12.63
N PHE A 525 6.65 15.49 13.03
CA PHE A 525 5.24 15.86 12.95
C PHE A 525 4.63 16.02 14.34
N THR A 526 4.39 17.27 14.74
CA THR A 526 3.82 17.60 16.07
C THR A 526 2.33 17.94 15.93
N PRO A 527 1.42 17.33 16.71
CA PRO A 527 0.01 17.74 16.75
C PRO A 527 -0.13 19.21 17.15
N ARG A 528 -0.88 20.00 16.36
CA ARG A 528 -1.12 21.41 16.66
C ARG A 528 -2.06 21.63 17.86
N VAL A 529 -2.90 20.62 18.14
CA VAL A 529 -3.73 20.53 19.34
C VAL A 529 -3.50 19.15 19.94
N GLU A 530 -2.99 19.11 21.17
CA GLU A 530 -2.90 17.87 21.94
C GLU A 530 -4.25 17.56 22.59
N TYR A 531 -4.80 16.38 22.30
CA TYR A 531 -5.99 15.86 22.96
C TYR A 531 -5.58 14.80 24.00
N PRO A 532 -6.22 14.75 25.18
CA PRO A 532 -5.93 13.71 26.16
C PRO A 532 -6.24 12.31 25.61
N PRO A 533 -5.60 11.24 26.13
CA PRO A 533 -5.96 9.87 25.81
C PRO A 533 -7.46 9.61 25.98
N LEU A 534 -8.04 8.76 25.12
CA LEU A 534 -9.45 8.40 25.20
C LEU A 534 -9.70 7.55 26.46
N PRO A 535 -10.64 7.92 27.36
CA PRO A 535 -10.94 7.10 28.53
C PRO A 535 -11.38 5.68 28.15
N SER A 536 -10.94 4.68 28.91
CA SER A 536 -11.40 3.30 28.79
C SER A 536 -12.93 3.23 28.94
N LEU A 537 -13.57 2.40 28.12
CA LEU A 537 -15.01 2.14 28.23
C LEU A 537 -15.27 1.04 29.26
N GLU A 538 -16.32 1.22 30.07
CA GLU A 538 -16.82 0.21 31.00
C GLU A 538 -17.12 -1.10 30.26
N GLN A 539 -16.81 -2.23 30.89
CA GLN A 539 -16.98 -3.57 30.30
C GLN A 539 -18.26 -4.22 30.84
N VAL A 540 -19.21 -4.49 29.96
CA VAL A 540 -20.51 -5.10 30.28
C VAL A 540 -20.60 -6.51 29.70
N PRO A 541 -21.36 -7.46 30.31
CA PRO A 541 -21.50 -8.80 29.76
C PRO A 541 -22.08 -8.80 28.33
N SER A 542 -21.48 -9.57 27.42
CA SER A 542 -21.93 -9.65 26.02
C SER A 542 -23.33 -10.24 25.93
N SER A 543 -24.20 -9.59 25.14
CA SER A 543 -25.58 -10.00 24.92
C SER A 543 -25.76 -11.00 23.77
N ASP A 544 -24.73 -11.25 22.95
CA ASP A 544 -24.76 -12.30 21.92
C ASP A 544 -24.72 -13.69 22.59
N PRO A 545 -25.70 -14.59 22.35
CA PRO A 545 -25.67 -15.97 22.83
C PRO A 545 -24.40 -16.76 22.48
N LYS A 546 -23.66 -16.37 21.42
CA LYS A 546 -22.37 -16.97 21.01
C LYS A 546 -21.19 -16.53 21.87
N GLU A 547 -21.31 -15.40 22.58
CA GLU A 547 -20.25 -14.80 23.39
C GLU A 547 -20.47 -14.94 24.90
N LYS A 548 -21.36 -15.86 25.28
CA LYS A 548 -21.79 -16.09 26.65
C LYS A 548 -20.62 -16.32 27.62
N GLY A 549 -20.32 -15.30 28.43
CA GLY A 549 -19.21 -15.29 29.40
C GLY A 549 -18.09 -14.29 29.07
N LYS A 550 -18.11 -13.65 27.90
CA LYS A 550 -17.27 -12.48 27.58
C LYS A 550 -17.92 -11.18 28.08
N THR A 551 -17.09 -10.15 28.24
CA THR A 551 -17.52 -8.75 28.29
C THR A 551 -17.24 -8.05 26.96
N VAL A 552 -17.99 -6.98 26.70
CA VAL A 552 -17.80 -6.02 25.60
C VAL A 552 -17.81 -4.59 26.16
N PRO A 553 -17.22 -3.60 25.46
CA PRO A 553 -17.39 -2.20 25.81
C PRO A 553 -18.86 -1.78 25.86
N VAL A 554 -19.22 -0.95 26.84
CA VAL A 554 -20.55 -0.33 26.92
C VAL A 554 -20.81 0.50 25.65
N GLN A 555 -21.98 0.29 25.04
CA GLN A 555 -22.38 1.06 23.87
C GLN A 555 -22.77 2.48 24.32
N LEU A 556 -22.06 3.47 23.78
CA LEU A 556 -22.29 4.89 24.05
C LEU A 556 -23.51 5.43 23.29
N SER A 557 -24.14 6.50 23.83
CA SER A 557 -25.18 7.23 23.10
C SER A 557 -24.57 8.07 21.96
N ALA A 558 -25.42 8.58 21.06
CA ALA A 558 -24.98 9.50 20.02
C ALA A 558 -24.37 10.80 20.59
N GLU A 559 -24.87 11.28 21.74
CA GLU A 559 -24.37 12.48 22.42
C GLU A 559 -23.00 12.22 23.07
N ASP A 560 -22.84 11.08 23.75
CA ASP A 560 -21.56 10.67 24.35
C ASP A 560 -20.48 10.44 23.28
N LEU A 561 -20.84 9.88 22.11
CA LEU A 561 -19.93 9.71 20.99
C LEU A 561 -19.49 11.05 20.38
N ALA A 562 -20.42 12.00 20.23
CA ALA A 562 -20.10 13.35 19.78
C ALA A 562 -19.08 14.02 20.71
N ALA A 563 -19.30 13.96 22.03
CA ALA A 563 -18.39 14.52 23.03
C ALA A 563 -17.04 13.79 23.11
N ARG A 564 -17.02 12.45 23.00
CA ARG A 564 -15.80 11.62 23.06
C ARG A 564 -14.81 11.93 21.92
N PHE A 565 -15.33 12.19 20.73
CA PHE A 565 -14.53 12.38 19.51
C PHE A 565 -14.52 13.83 18.99
N GLU A 566 -15.02 14.79 19.77
CA GLU A 566 -14.98 16.22 19.43
C GLU A 566 -13.54 16.66 19.07
N GLY A 567 -13.39 17.32 17.91
CA GLY A 567 -12.09 17.74 17.37
C GLY A 567 -11.17 16.63 16.85
N ARG A 568 -11.47 15.34 17.09
CA ARG A 568 -10.56 14.23 16.72
C ARG A 568 -10.71 13.74 15.28
N TYR A 569 -11.86 13.99 14.64
CA TYR A 569 -12.19 13.54 13.27
C TYR A 569 -11.25 14.07 12.17
N ALA A 570 -10.61 15.22 12.38
CA ALA A 570 -9.45 15.66 11.61
C ALA A 570 -8.54 16.54 12.46
N GLN A 571 -7.24 16.25 12.47
CA GLN A 571 -6.24 16.95 13.28
C GLN A 571 -5.07 17.42 12.40
N ILE A 572 -4.61 18.67 12.58
CA ILE A 572 -3.39 19.18 11.92
C ILE A 572 -2.17 18.76 12.74
N LEU A 573 -1.20 18.14 12.06
CA LEU A 573 0.16 17.94 12.54
C LEU A 573 1.07 18.87 11.73
N ASP A 574 1.82 19.72 12.41
CA ASP A 574 2.84 20.57 11.81
C ASP A 574 4.10 19.74 11.54
N GLY A 575 4.36 19.45 10.26
CA GLY A 575 5.56 18.76 9.81
C GLY A 575 6.72 19.73 9.63
N ARG A 576 7.79 19.56 10.43
CA ARG A 576 9.04 20.33 10.34
C ARG A 576 10.16 19.51 9.74
N ALA A 577 10.87 20.07 8.76
CA ALA A 577 12.05 19.43 8.19
C ALA A 577 13.25 19.55 9.15
N THR A 578 13.90 18.43 9.45
CA THR A 578 14.99 18.34 10.43
C THR A 578 16.38 18.33 9.79
N ASN A 579 16.52 17.71 8.62
CA ASN A 579 17.80 17.51 7.93
C ASN A 579 18.13 18.64 6.93
N LEU A 580 17.73 19.87 7.25
CA LEU A 580 17.98 21.06 6.43
C LEU A 580 19.46 21.48 6.47
N VAL A 581 20.05 21.70 5.29
CA VAL A 581 21.44 22.16 5.14
C VAL A 581 21.44 23.59 4.58
N PRO A 582 21.71 24.62 5.39
CA PRO A 582 21.60 26.01 4.95
C PRO A 582 22.54 26.34 3.78
N GLY A 583 21.96 26.77 2.65
CA GLY A 583 22.71 27.14 1.44
C GLY A 583 23.18 25.96 0.57
N HIS A 584 22.72 24.73 0.83
CA HIS A 584 22.95 23.61 -0.07
C HIS A 584 21.92 23.59 -1.21
N GLU A 585 22.42 23.58 -2.45
CA GLU A 585 21.64 23.29 -3.65
C GLU A 585 21.82 21.81 -4.02
N GLY A 586 20.77 21.02 -3.90
CA GLY A 586 20.78 19.58 -4.14
C GLY A 586 19.55 18.89 -3.55
N VAL A 587 19.58 17.55 -3.53
CA VAL A 587 18.74 16.74 -2.66
C VAL A 587 19.63 16.18 -1.56
N VAL A 588 19.23 16.38 -0.31
CA VAL A 588 19.88 15.75 0.84
C VAL A 588 19.41 14.30 0.93
N TYR A 589 20.33 13.37 1.16
CA TYR A 589 20.03 11.96 1.39
C TYR A 589 20.46 11.56 2.81
N ASN A 590 19.85 10.51 3.36
CA ASN A 590 20.40 9.81 4.53
C ASN A 590 21.41 8.72 4.13
N ASP A 591 21.96 8.05 5.12
CA ASP A 591 22.79 6.85 5.02
C ASP A 591 22.14 5.73 4.17
N LYS A 592 20.83 5.52 4.31
CA LYS A 592 20.02 4.54 3.56
C LYS A 592 19.64 4.99 2.13
N HIS A 593 20.26 6.08 1.63
CA HIS A 593 20.00 6.70 0.32
C HIS A 593 18.52 7.08 0.07
N GLN A 594 17.81 7.48 1.12
CA GLN A 594 16.44 7.96 1.06
C GLN A 594 16.43 9.50 0.93
N PRO A 595 15.76 10.08 -0.09
CA PRO A 595 15.65 11.53 -0.23
C PRO A 595 14.99 12.19 0.99
N GLN A 596 15.66 13.16 1.59
CA GLN A 596 15.18 13.87 2.78
C GLN A 596 14.28 15.04 2.40
N ALA A 597 13.29 15.34 3.25
CA ALA A 597 12.45 16.51 3.11
C ALA A 597 13.25 17.80 3.33
N TRP A 598 13.11 18.74 2.41
CA TRP A 598 13.87 19.99 2.36
C TRP A 598 13.05 21.22 2.78
N ARG A 599 11.79 21.01 3.20
CA ARG A 599 10.91 22.06 3.76
C ARG A 599 9.77 21.49 4.61
N ASP A 600 9.13 22.38 5.36
CA ASP A 600 7.94 22.09 6.16
C ASP A 600 6.70 21.75 5.29
N VAL A 601 5.81 20.94 5.86
CA VAL A 601 4.57 20.45 5.25
C VAL A 601 3.46 20.38 6.31
N LEU A 602 2.20 20.55 5.90
CA LEU A 602 1.05 20.29 6.77
C LEU A 602 0.56 18.86 6.56
N LEU A 603 0.25 18.15 7.64
CA LEU A 603 -0.39 16.83 7.59
C LEU A 603 -1.74 16.93 8.31
N VAL A 604 -2.83 16.53 7.65
CA VAL A 604 -4.18 16.47 8.23
C VAL A 604 -4.57 15.00 8.41
N TYR A 605 -4.54 14.52 9.65
CA TYR A 605 -4.83 13.14 10.01
C TYR A 605 -6.34 12.95 10.20
N LEU A 606 -6.96 12.08 9.40
CA LEU A 606 -8.39 11.72 9.40
C LEU A 606 -8.55 10.26 9.86
N PRO A 607 -8.66 9.98 11.17
CA PRO A 607 -8.96 8.65 11.66
C PRO A 607 -10.42 8.26 11.35
N LEU A 608 -10.66 7.01 10.97
CA LEU A 608 -12.01 6.44 10.84
C LEU A 608 -12.56 6.06 12.23
N LEU A 609 -13.25 7.01 12.87
CA LEU A 609 -13.80 6.89 14.22
C LEU A 609 -15.28 6.49 14.22
N PRO A 610 -15.78 5.90 15.33
CA PRO A 610 -17.21 5.83 15.62
C PRO A 610 -17.83 7.23 15.58
N ASN A 611 -19.10 7.35 15.21
CA ASN A 611 -19.74 8.67 15.04
C ASN A 611 -21.20 8.66 15.54
N ALA A 612 -21.66 9.79 16.06
CA ALA A 612 -23.01 10.04 16.54
C ALA A 612 -24.13 9.67 15.53
N VAL A 613 -23.88 9.75 14.22
CA VAL A 613 -24.88 9.33 13.20
C VAL A 613 -25.07 7.81 13.10
N ASN A 614 -24.15 7.01 13.64
CA ASN A 614 -24.21 5.54 13.62
C ASN A 614 -23.68 4.96 14.94
N PRO A 615 -24.38 5.17 16.07
CA PRO A 615 -23.90 4.83 17.41
C PRO A 615 -23.82 3.32 17.68
N THR A 616 -24.25 2.49 16.71
CA THR A 616 -24.15 1.02 16.70
C THR A 616 -22.90 0.49 16.02
N TYR A 617 -22.10 1.35 15.37
CA TYR A 617 -20.95 0.92 14.56
C TYR A 617 -19.65 1.61 14.98
N ASP A 618 -18.76 0.83 15.60
CA ASP A 618 -17.34 1.17 15.76
C ASP A 618 -16.52 0.49 14.63
N PRO A 619 -15.93 1.26 13.70
CA PRO A 619 -15.09 0.73 12.63
C PRO A 619 -13.85 -0.04 13.11
N SER A 620 -13.37 0.21 14.32
CA SER A 620 -12.18 -0.44 14.91
C SER A 620 -12.48 -1.82 15.49
N THR A 621 -13.71 -2.05 15.97
CA THR A 621 -14.05 -3.23 16.80
C THR A 621 -15.23 -4.07 16.28
N ALA A 622 -16.06 -3.56 15.36
CA ALA A 622 -17.16 -4.33 14.78
C ALA A 622 -16.66 -5.59 14.04
N PRO A 623 -17.19 -6.80 14.33
CA PRO A 623 -16.63 -8.06 13.79
C PRO A 623 -16.57 -8.14 12.25
N PHE A 624 -17.59 -7.63 11.55
CA PHE A 624 -17.61 -7.57 10.09
C PHE A 624 -16.59 -6.57 9.53
N SER A 625 -16.16 -5.59 10.33
CA SER A 625 -15.20 -4.56 9.93
C SER A 625 -13.75 -4.97 10.15
N SER A 626 -13.48 -6.23 10.48
CA SER A 626 -12.09 -6.72 10.62
C SER A 626 -11.30 -6.64 9.29
N SER A 627 -9.99 -6.37 9.38
CA SER A 627 -9.13 -6.14 8.20
C SER A 627 -9.05 -7.33 7.23
N TYR A 628 -9.41 -8.53 7.69
CA TYR A 628 -9.42 -9.76 6.90
C TYR A 628 -10.78 -10.05 6.24
N ASN A 629 -11.86 -9.35 6.63
CA ASN A 629 -13.19 -9.66 6.12
C ASN A 629 -13.44 -9.04 4.74
N LEU A 630 -13.56 -9.91 3.72
CA LEU A 630 -13.95 -9.55 2.35
C LEU A 630 -15.43 -9.85 2.05
N VAL A 631 -16.27 -10.07 3.08
CA VAL A 631 -17.71 -10.37 2.95
C VAL A 631 -18.56 -9.39 3.74
N TRP A 632 -19.26 -8.47 3.07
CA TRP A 632 -20.10 -7.46 3.71
C TRP A 632 -21.52 -7.51 3.12
N THR A 633 -22.52 -7.25 3.94
CA THR A 633 -23.91 -7.03 3.52
C THR A 633 -24.12 -5.58 3.07
N PRO A 634 -25.17 -5.27 2.27
CA PRO A 634 -25.47 -3.89 1.89
C PRO A 634 -25.61 -2.95 3.10
N ASP A 635 -26.26 -3.39 4.17
CA ASP A 635 -26.46 -2.61 5.41
C ASP A 635 -25.13 -2.31 6.13
N GLU A 636 -24.14 -3.21 6.06
CA GLU A 636 -22.79 -3.01 6.60
C GLU A 636 -21.98 -2.04 5.72
N VAL A 637 -22.18 -2.07 4.39
CA VAL A 637 -21.60 -1.09 3.45
C VAL A 637 -22.21 0.30 3.67
N ASP A 638 -23.53 0.41 3.83
CA ASP A 638 -24.20 1.66 4.18
C ASP A 638 -23.82 2.15 5.60
N SER A 639 -23.50 1.24 6.52
CA SER A 639 -22.99 1.60 7.85
C SER A 639 -21.61 2.27 7.81
N ILE A 640 -20.66 1.73 7.02
CA ILE A 640 -19.35 2.38 6.86
C ILE A 640 -19.44 3.64 6.00
N TYR A 641 -20.32 3.69 5.00
CA TYR A 641 -20.60 4.91 4.23
C TYR A 641 -21.08 6.04 5.16
N LYS A 642 -22.17 5.82 5.90
CA LYS A 642 -22.76 6.82 6.79
C LYS A 642 -21.76 7.36 7.82
N THR A 643 -20.96 6.48 8.41
CA THR A 643 -19.95 6.85 9.41
C THR A 643 -18.77 7.60 8.79
N THR A 644 -18.22 7.12 7.66
CA THR A 644 -17.01 7.71 7.07
C THR A 644 -17.32 9.07 6.44
N PHE A 645 -18.48 9.23 5.79
CA PHE A 645 -18.91 10.52 5.25
C PHE A 645 -19.05 11.56 6.37
N GLU A 646 -19.64 11.19 7.50
CA GLU A 646 -19.80 12.09 8.64
C GLU A 646 -18.48 12.43 9.32
N ASN A 647 -17.55 11.47 9.46
CA ASN A 647 -16.18 11.72 9.92
C ASN A 647 -15.51 12.81 9.06
N VAL A 648 -15.55 12.67 7.73
CA VAL A 648 -15.00 13.67 6.80
C VAL A 648 -15.73 15.01 6.93
N ARG A 649 -17.06 15.02 7.06
CA ARG A 649 -17.85 16.24 7.25
C ARG A 649 -17.51 16.96 8.55
N ASN A 650 -17.29 16.24 9.65
CA ASN A 650 -16.89 16.81 10.94
C ASN A 650 -15.43 17.31 10.91
N GLY A 651 -14.56 16.67 10.12
CA GLY A 651 -13.18 17.11 9.89
C GLY A 651 -13.01 18.28 8.91
N LEU A 652 -14.04 18.64 8.13
CA LEU A 652 -13.96 19.57 7.00
C LEU A 652 -13.38 20.95 7.37
N ALA A 653 -13.72 21.48 8.54
CA ALA A 653 -13.20 22.77 9.00
C ALA A 653 -11.68 22.76 9.20
N THR A 654 -11.14 21.69 9.81
CA THR A 654 -9.70 21.48 9.99
C THR A 654 -8.98 21.34 8.65
N ILE A 655 -9.58 20.62 7.70
CA ILE A 655 -9.02 20.44 6.36
C ILE A 655 -8.98 21.79 5.61
N LYS A 656 -10.07 22.57 5.66
CA LYS A 656 -10.16 23.88 5.03
C LYS A 656 -9.13 24.87 5.61
N LEU A 657 -8.86 24.81 6.92
CA LEU A 657 -7.81 25.60 7.56
C LEU A 657 -6.41 25.25 7.02
N ALA A 658 -6.05 23.96 6.94
CA ALA A 658 -4.75 23.54 6.43
C ALA A 658 -4.53 23.94 4.95
N VAL A 659 -5.57 23.81 4.12
CA VAL A 659 -5.52 24.22 2.70
C VAL A 659 -5.44 25.75 2.57
N ARG A 660 -6.14 26.51 3.42
CA ARG A 660 -6.02 27.97 3.51
C ARG A 660 -4.59 28.39 3.82
N GLU A 661 -3.99 27.82 4.85
CA GLU A 661 -2.62 28.14 5.26
C GLU A 661 -1.59 27.86 4.15
N ALA A 662 -1.78 26.78 3.38
CA ALA A 662 -0.93 26.47 2.24
C ALA A 662 -1.08 27.48 1.09
N TYR A 663 -2.32 27.84 0.71
CA TYR A 663 -2.61 28.90 -0.27
C TYR A 663 -2.01 30.25 0.14
N GLU A 664 -2.26 30.68 1.37
CA GLU A 664 -1.78 31.97 1.90
C GLU A 664 -0.25 32.00 2.02
N ARG A 665 0.40 30.88 2.36
CA ARG A 665 1.87 30.72 2.37
C ARG A 665 2.47 30.85 0.97
N ARG A 666 1.93 30.16 -0.05
CA ARG A 666 2.41 30.27 -1.45
C ARG A 666 2.23 31.69 -1.98
N ARG A 667 1.06 32.28 -1.75
CA ARG A 667 0.76 33.67 -2.10
C ARG A 667 1.71 34.67 -1.47
N ALA A 668 2.02 34.51 -0.18
CA ALA A 668 3.00 35.36 0.50
C ALA A 668 4.40 35.21 -0.11
N ALA A 669 4.86 33.97 -0.36
CA ALA A 669 6.16 33.70 -0.98
C ALA A 669 6.28 34.33 -2.39
N ARG A 670 5.25 34.19 -3.23
CA ARG A 670 5.16 34.83 -4.55
C ARG A 670 5.19 36.35 -4.45
N MET A 671 4.38 36.94 -3.58
CA MET A 671 4.32 38.40 -3.40
C MET A 671 5.60 39.00 -2.83
N ALA A 672 6.39 38.22 -2.08
CA ALA A 672 7.74 38.58 -1.63
C ALA A 672 8.83 38.42 -2.72
N GLY A 673 8.50 37.89 -3.91
CA GLY A 673 9.47 37.64 -4.98
C GLY A 673 10.40 36.44 -4.71
N THR A 674 10.00 35.53 -3.83
CA THR A 674 10.76 34.30 -3.52
C THR A 674 10.84 33.42 -4.78
N PRO A 675 12.02 32.86 -5.13
CA PRO A 675 12.11 31.84 -6.18
C PRO A 675 11.13 30.69 -5.92
N ASN A 676 10.51 30.14 -6.97
CA ASN A 676 9.56 29.06 -6.82
C ASN A 676 10.27 27.81 -6.28
N PRO A 677 9.94 27.33 -5.06
CA PRO A 677 10.67 26.21 -4.44
C PRO A 677 10.59 24.92 -5.29
N VAL A 678 9.48 24.73 -6.01
CA VAL A 678 9.27 23.66 -7.00
C VAL A 678 10.36 23.64 -8.07
N GLU A 679 10.71 24.81 -8.61
CA GLU A 679 11.64 24.93 -9.75
C GLU A 679 13.07 24.63 -9.31
N VAL A 680 13.45 25.07 -8.11
CA VAL A 680 14.75 24.75 -7.49
C VAL A 680 14.86 23.25 -7.23
N ALA A 681 13.87 22.65 -6.56
CA ALA A 681 13.88 21.21 -6.27
C ALA A 681 13.89 20.35 -7.54
N ARG A 682 13.17 20.75 -8.59
CA ARG A 682 13.16 20.05 -9.89
C ARG A 682 14.47 20.20 -10.66
N ALA A 683 15.10 21.38 -10.65
CA ALA A 683 16.43 21.56 -11.24
C ALA A 683 17.47 20.65 -10.55
N ASN A 684 17.38 20.49 -9.23
CA ASN A 684 18.31 19.68 -8.44
C ASN A 684 18.22 18.16 -8.76
N VAL A 685 17.06 17.62 -9.14
CA VAL A 685 16.91 16.18 -9.48
C VAL A 685 17.05 15.84 -10.98
N ALA A 686 17.09 16.85 -11.86
CA ALA A 686 16.93 16.66 -13.30
C ALA A 686 18.21 16.90 -14.13
N ARG A 687 19.39 16.72 -13.53
CA ARG A 687 20.69 16.99 -14.19
C ARG A 687 20.89 16.10 -15.43
N PRO A 688 21.04 16.67 -16.65
CA PRO A 688 21.08 15.87 -17.89
C PRO A 688 22.32 14.99 -18.09
N ASP A 689 23.37 15.18 -17.29
CA ASP A 689 24.62 14.43 -17.35
C ASP A 689 24.70 13.27 -16.34
N GLY A 690 23.68 13.10 -15.50
CA GLY A 690 23.68 12.10 -14.42
C GLY A 690 24.54 12.48 -13.21
N SER A 691 25.10 13.69 -13.16
CA SER A 691 25.68 14.23 -11.92
C SER A 691 24.57 14.56 -10.91
N MET A 692 24.91 14.57 -9.62
CA MET A 692 24.13 15.19 -8.55
C MET A 692 25.13 15.68 -7.50
N ASP A 693 24.86 16.83 -6.87
CA ASP A 693 25.66 17.25 -5.71
C ASP A 693 25.08 16.55 -4.46
N TYR A 694 25.44 15.28 -4.29
CA TYR A 694 24.98 14.47 -3.17
C TYR A 694 25.56 14.97 -1.84
N TYR A 695 24.70 15.51 -0.97
CA TYR A 695 25.01 15.67 0.46
C TYR A 695 24.32 14.56 1.26
N ILE A 696 25.12 13.70 1.91
CA ILE A 696 24.64 12.71 2.87
C ILE A 696 24.64 13.38 4.25
N ALA A 697 23.46 13.54 4.84
CA ALA A 697 23.35 14.09 6.19
C ALA A 697 23.85 13.05 7.23
N PRO A 698 24.69 13.45 8.20
CA PRO A 698 25.07 12.58 9.31
C PRO A 698 23.90 12.45 10.29
N VAL A 699 22.99 11.51 10.03
CA VAL A 699 21.76 11.35 10.82
C VAL A 699 22.09 10.68 12.16
N THR A 700 22.02 11.43 13.26
CA THR A 700 22.01 10.86 14.61
C THR A 700 20.63 10.27 14.90
N VAL A 701 20.36 9.08 14.35
CA VAL A 701 19.12 8.34 14.62
C VAL A 701 19.13 7.85 16.06
N GLN A 702 18.39 8.50 16.96
CA GLN A 702 18.10 8.00 18.31
C GLN A 702 16.95 6.97 18.28
N THR A 703 17.15 5.88 17.55
CA THR A 703 16.40 4.64 17.72
C THR A 703 17.40 3.51 17.84
N GLU A 704 17.48 2.90 19.03
CA GLU A 704 17.94 1.52 19.11
C GLU A 704 16.90 0.70 18.35
N ASP A 705 17.28 0.12 17.21
CA ASP A 705 16.38 -0.69 16.38
C ASP A 705 16.24 -2.08 17.03
N THR A 706 15.42 -2.13 18.08
CA THR A 706 15.16 -3.34 18.88
C THR A 706 14.28 -4.37 18.16
N GLY A 707 13.93 -4.14 16.88
CA GLY A 707 12.94 -4.91 16.12
C GLY A 707 11.49 -4.74 16.61
N VAL A 708 11.28 -4.36 17.87
CA VAL A 708 9.97 -4.14 18.50
C VAL A 708 9.60 -2.66 18.43
N ARG A 709 8.79 -2.30 17.42
CA ARG A 709 8.24 -0.94 17.30
C ARG A 709 7.21 -0.71 18.41
N PRO A 710 7.31 0.34 19.25
CA PRO A 710 6.43 0.52 20.41
C PRO A 710 4.93 0.62 20.10
N TRP A 711 4.55 0.96 18.86
CA TRP A 711 3.16 1.01 18.42
C TRP A 711 2.59 -0.35 17.97
N MET A 712 3.41 -1.40 17.84
CA MET A 712 2.94 -2.77 17.57
C MET A 712 2.52 -3.51 18.85
N GLU A 713 2.81 -2.96 20.04
CA GLU A 713 2.41 -3.54 21.34
C GLU A 713 1.00 -3.12 21.78
N SER A 714 0.44 -2.06 21.19
CA SER A 714 -0.83 -1.42 21.62
C SER A 714 -2.06 -2.02 20.95
#